data_AF-A0A7R9CCV2-F1
#
_entry.id   AF-A0A7R9CCV2-F1
#
_cell.length_a   1.000
_cell.length_b   1.000
_cell.length_c   1.000
_cell.angle_alpha   90.00
_cell.angle_beta   90.00
_cell.angle_gamma   90.00
#
_symmetry.space_group_name_H-M   'P 1'
#
loop_
_entity.id
_entity.type
_entity.pdbx_description
1 polymer ?
#
loop_
_entity_poly.entity_id
_entity_poly.type
_entity_poly.pdbx_seq_one_letter_code
_entity_poly.pdbx_strand_id
1 'polypeptide(L)'
;MVSARWMLNSLVLTVITSHLVECENMIPANHTDVQYNATWESLDSRPLPPWYDEAKIGIFLHWGVFSVPGFGSEWFWQRWKGNYSEYVEFMDKNYPPGYTYQDFARDFTAEFYNPDDWAELFQSSGAKYVVLTSKHHEGYTLWPSSVSFSWNSVDVGPHRNLLGDLANSIRSKTDLKFGVYHSMFEWFNPLYMRDKSTNFSKQTFVEHKTIPELHELVNIYKPDVIWSDGDAEAPDSYWTSTDFLAWLYNESPVKSTVVVNDRWGKGVACHHGGYYTCNDRYNPGVLLKHKWENCMTLDKRSWGFRRNAKLSDYLTTAELIQELAETISCGGNILINVGPTKDGIIAPIFEERLRDLGSWLKVNGKAIYSTKPWIFQNDTVTSGVYTKGSENDVDQKVYAIVLEWPKERQLLLGSPKLSQDSKLSILGFLVCTTILVHLVESESTTPASQTNVQYNATWESLDSRPLPQWYDEAKIGIFLHWGVFSVPSFGSEWFWINWKDNVSKYVEFMDKNYPPGFTYQDFARDFTAEFYNPDDWAELFQSSGAKYVVLTSKHHEGYTLWPSAVSFSWNSVDVGPHRDLLGELANSIRSKTDLKFGVYHSLMDWFHPLYLRDKFTLFTEQMFVKQKSIPELHELVNAYNPEVIWSDGDWEAPDSYWTAKEFLAWLYNDSPVKDTVVVNDRWGSGIPCKHGGYYTCTDRYNPGVLIEHKWENCMTLDKASWGYRRNAKLSDYLTTAELVQEVVETVSCGGNILINVGPTKDGIITPIFEERLRDLGSWLKVNGKAIYSTKPWTYQNDTLTSGWSQTSMGVLVQLPERDSLSTDWAWVVSIEGIVN
;
A
#
# COMPACT_ATOMS: atom_id res chain seq x y z
N MET A 1 -1.75 -6.76 -17.15
CA MET A 1 -0.98 -7.96 -16.73
C MET A 1 -0.24 -7.57 -15.46
N VAL A 2 -0.30 -8.36 -14.39
CA VAL A 2 0.43 -8.05 -13.15
C VAL A 2 1.89 -8.47 -13.31
N SER A 3 2.81 -7.63 -12.82
CA SER A 3 4.26 -7.76 -13.04
C SER A 3 4.87 -8.97 -12.34
N ALA A 4 5.77 -9.70 -13.01
CA ALA A 4 6.40 -10.94 -12.52
C ALA A 4 7.49 -10.75 -11.44
N ARG A 5 7.42 -9.68 -10.63
CA ARG A 5 8.53 -9.02 -9.88
C ARG A 5 9.45 -9.92 -9.04
N TRP A 6 8.99 -11.10 -8.63
CA TRP A 6 9.72 -11.99 -7.72
C TRP A 6 9.79 -13.46 -8.18
N MET A 7 9.45 -13.78 -9.44
CA MET A 7 9.56 -15.16 -9.95
C MET A 7 11.00 -15.72 -9.97
N LEU A 8 12.01 -14.85 -9.91
CA LEU A 8 13.42 -15.21 -10.06
C LEU A 8 14.19 -15.34 -8.74
N ASN A 9 13.72 -14.78 -7.62
CA ASN A 9 14.48 -14.86 -6.36
C ASN A 9 14.18 -16.14 -5.56
N SER A 10 12.99 -16.72 -5.67
CA SER A 10 12.64 -17.96 -4.99
C SER A 10 12.44 -19.14 -5.95
N LEU A 11 13.50 -19.93 -6.12
CA LEU A 11 13.54 -21.12 -6.97
C LEU A 11 12.83 -22.30 -6.29
N VAL A 12 11.90 -22.95 -6.99
CA VAL A 12 11.38 -24.27 -6.56
C VAL A 12 12.00 -25.38 -7.41
N LEU A 13 13.00 -26.06 -6.86
CA LEU A 13 13.61 -27.24 -7.46
C LEU A 13 12.79 -28.49 -7.12
N THR A 14 12.49 -29.30 -8.13
CA THR A 14 11.87 -30.62 -8.02
C THR A 14 12.93 -31.71 -8.17
N VAL A 15 12.92 -32.68 -7.25
CA VAL A 15 13.63 -33.97 -7.32
C VAL A 15 12.60 -35.08 -7.47
N ILE A 16 12.83 -36.07 -8.34
CA ILE A 16 12.01 -37.30 -8.46
C ILE A 16 12.94 -38.52 -8.48
N THR A 17 12.70 -39.50 -7.61
CA THR A 17 13.35 -40.83 -7.63
C THR A 17 12.34 -41.93 -7.94
N SER A 18 12.56 -42.72 -9.00
CA SER A 18 11.64 -43.81 -9.37
C SER A 18 12.05 -45.15 -8.74
N HIS A 19 11.21 -45.71 -7.86
CA HIS A 19 11.25 -47.11 -7.45
C HIS A 19 9.82 -47.69 -7.44
N LEU A 20 9.66 -48.93 -7.91
CA LEU A 20 8.37 -49.64 -7.88
C LEU A 20 8.13 -50.23 -6.49
N VAL A 21 6.95 -49.96 -5.93
CA VAL A 21 6.41 -50.62 -4.73
C VAL A 21 4.97 -51.03 -5.05
N GLU A 22 4.59 -52.25 -4.69
CA GLU A 22 3.24 -52.77 -4.95
C GLU A 22 2.23 -52.14 -3.98
N CYS A 23 1.08 -51.69 -4.50
CA CYS A 23 0.05 -51.03 -3.69
C CYS A 23 -0.93 -52.05 -3.09
N GLU A 24 -1.09 -52.04 -1.76
CA GLU A 24 -2.30 -52.57 -1.13
C GLU A 24 -3.44 -51.54 -1.22
N ASN A 25 -4.67 -52.03 -1.48
CA ASN A 25 -5.83 -51.16 -1.67
C ASN A 25 -6.36 -50.64 -0.33
N MET A 26 -6.32 -49.32 -0.12
CA MET A 26 -7.13 -48.72 0.95
C MET A 26 -8.62 -48.75 0.56
N ILE A 27 -9.41 -49.42 1.39
CA ILE A 27 -10.87 -49.46 1.30
C ILE A 27 -11.41 -48.09 1.78
N PRO A 28 -12.37 -47.45 1.08
CA PRO A 28 -12.98 -46.23 1.57
C PRO A 28 -13.68 -46.49 2.91
N ALA A 29 -13.33 -45.71 3.94
CA ALA A 29 -13.96 -45.82 5.24
C ALA A 29 -15.43 -45.40 5.15
N ASN A 30 -16.35 -46.33 5.46
CA ASN A 30 -17.74 -45.97 5.73
C ASN A 30 -17.77 -44.96 6.89
N HIS A 31 -18.41 -43.81 6.68
CA HIS A 31 -18.79 -42.93 7.78
C HIS A 31 -19.77 -43.66 8.70
N THR A 32 -19.26 -44.21 9.81
CA THR A 32 -20.08 -44.45 11.00
C THR A 32 -20.37 -43.10 11.65
N ASP A 33 -21.61 -42.86 12.08
CA ASP A 33 -21.96 -41.72 12.93
C ASP A 33 -21.29 -41.90 14.31
N VAL A 34 -20.05 -41.44 14.42
CA VAL A 34 -19.31 -41.34 15.68
C VAL A 34 -19.87 -40.14 16.45
N GLN A 35 -20.53 -40.41 17.56
CA GLN A 35 -21.01 -39.38 18.48
C GLN A 35 -19.86 -38.93 19.38
N TYR A 36 -19.58 -37.64 19.39
CA TYR A 36 -18.56 -37.02 20.23
C TYR A 36 -19.16 -36.60 21.58
N ASN A 37 -18.49 -36.94 22.68
CA ASN A 37 -18.88 -36.51 24.02
C ASN A 37 -18.25 -35.14 24.36
N ALA A 38 -18.80 -34.43 25.34
CA ALA A 38 -18.29 -33.15 25.84
C ALA A 38 -17.01 -33.30 26.71
N THR A 39 -16.03 -34.07 26.25
CA THR A 39 -14.72 -34.29 26.89
C THR A 39 -13.60 -34.15 25.86
N TRP A 40 -12.47 -33.55 26.24
CA TRP A 40 -11.34 -33.34 25.32
C TRP A 40 -10.84 -34.65 24.68
N GLU A 41 -10.73 -35.74 25.43
CA GLU A 41 -10.40 -37.07 24.90
C GLU A 41 -11.32 -37.50 23.73
N SER A 42 -12.61 -37.16 23.79
CA SER A 42 -13.55 -37.45 22.71
C SER A 42 -13.46 -36.43 21.57
N LEU A 43 -13.31 -35.14 21.88
CA LEU A 43 -13.29 -34.06 20.89
C LEU A 43 -12.01 -34.06 20.05
N ASP A 44 -10.86 -34.28 20.68
CA ASP A 44 -9.54 -34.36 20.03
C ASP A 44 -9.37 -35.67 19.22
N SER A 45 -10.25 -36.66 19.44
CA SER A 45 -10.31 -37.88 18.60
C SER A 45 -10.99 -37.65 17.24
N ARG A 46 -11.62 -36.49 17.00
CA ARG A 46 -12.26 -36.18 15.72
C ARG A 46 -11.19 -35.99 14.63
N PRO A 47 -11.23 -36.76 13.52
CA PRO A 47 -10.30 -36.55 12.42
C PRO A 47 -10.52 -35.17 11.79
N LEU A 48 -9.40 -34.51 11.50
CA LEU A 48 -9.38 -33.25 10.79
C LEU A 48 -9.94 -33.42 9.36
N PRO A 49 -10.93 -32.61 8.93
CA PRO A 49 -11.41 -32.60 7.55
C PRO A 49 -10.27 -32.38 6.54
N PRO A 50 -10.08 -33.27 5.53
CA PRO A 50 -8.91 -33.25 4.65
C PRO A 50 -8.63 -31.90 3.97
N TRP A 51 -9.71 -31.20 3.56
CA TRP A 51 -9.64 -29.89 2.92
C TRP A 51 -8.77 -28.88 3.69
N TYR A 52 -8.75 -28.94 5.03
CA TYR A 52 -8.03 -27.96 5.85
C TYR A 52 -6.52 -28.23 5.86
N ASP A 53 -6.06 -29.48 5.80
CA ASP A 53 -4.63 -29.72 5.55
C ASP A 53 -4.26 -29.48 4.08
N GLU A 54 -5.13 -29.83 3.13
CA GLU A 54 -4.89 -29.57 1.69
C GLU A 54 -4.76 -28.07 1.39
N ALA A 55 -5.52 -27.22 2.10
CA ALA A 55 -5.65 -25.79 1.90
C ALA A 55 -4.35 -24.99 2.04
N LYS A 56 -3.55 -25.27 3.09
CA LYS A 56 -2.31 -24.58 3.51
C LYS A 56 -2.37 -23.06 3.79
N ILE A 57 -3.20 -22.28 3.09
CA ILE A 57 -3.20 -20.81 3.12
C ILE A 57 -4.62 -20.27 3.33
N GLY A 58 -4.80 -19.45 4.36
CA GLY A 58 -6.01 -18.65 4.61
C GLY A 58 -5.71 -17.15 4.69
N ILE A 59 -6.74 -16.32 4.49
CA ILE A 59 -6.71 -14.87 4.77
C ILE A 59 -7.49 -14.58 6.05
N PHE A 60 -7.00 -13.65 6.87
CA PHE A 60 -7.65 -13.19 8.09
C PHE A 60 -7.91 -11.68 8.01
N LEU A 61 -9.03 -11.22 8.56
CA LEU A 61 -9.43 -9.82 8.55
C LEU A 61 -9.82 -9.38 9.96
N HIS A 62 -9.00 -8.52 10.56
CA HIS A 62 -9.35 -7.79 11.78
C HIS A 62 -9.99 -6.45 11.41
N TRP A 63 -11.31 -6.38 11.56
CA TRP A 63 -12.12 -5.22 11.21
C TRP A 63 -13.21 -4.98 12.27
N GLY A 64 -13.34 -3.74 12.71
CA GLY A 64 -14.23 -3.34 13.81
C GLY A 64 -14.09 -1.86 14.14
N VAL A 65 -14.66 -1.42 15.26
CA VAL A 65 -14.69 0.00 15.66
C VAL A 65 -13.29 0.56 15.88
N PHE A 66 -12.32 -0.28 16.29
CA PHE A 66 -10.89 0.09 16.38
C PHE A 66 -10.29 0.60 15.05
N SER A 67 -10.82 0.24 13.88
CA SER A 67 -10.37 0.78 12.60
C SER A 67 -10.71 2.27 12.40
N VAL A 68 -11.52 2.88 13.28
CA VAL A 68 -11.91 4.31 13.26
C VAL A 68 -10.81 5.23 13.78
N PRO A 69 -10.29 5.08 15.02
CA PRO A 69 -9.07 5.78 15.41
C PRO A 69 -7.89 5.29 14.56
N GLY A 70 -7.82 3.99 14.23
CA GLY A 70 -6.80 3.44 13.34
C GLY A 70 -5.38 3.70 13.83
N PHE A 71 -5.15 3.59 15.14
CA PHE A 71 -3.91 3.98 15.80
C PHE A 71 -3.47 2.91 16.80
N GLY A 72 -2.17 2.65 16.91
CA GLY A 72 -1.64 1.68 17.86
C GLY A 72 -1.90 0.23 17.47
N SER A 73 -3.08 -0.32 17.80
CA SER A 73 -3.60 -1.58 17.26
C SER A 73 -5.11 -1.73 17.56
N GLU A 74 -5.70 -2.85 17.16
CA GLU A 74 -7.03 -3.34 17.59
C GLU A 74 -7.24 -3.37 19.12
N TRP A 75 -6.17 -3.31 19.93
CA TRP A 75 -6.23 -3.16 21.40
C TRP A 75 -6.44 -1.70 21.88
N PHE A 76 -6.76 -0.76 20.98
CA PHE A 76 -6.90 0.68 21.26
C PHE A 76 -7.63 1.00 22.58
N TRP A 77 -8.82 0.43 22.79
CA TRP A 77 -9.60 0.66 24.02
C TRP A 77 -8.81 0.29 25.29
N GLN A 78 -8.18 -0.88 25.29
CA GLN A 78 -7.47 -1.42 26.44
C GLN A 78 -6.22 -0.62 26.76
N ARG A 79 -5.50 -0.13 25.74
CA ARG A 79 -4.32 0.72 25.92
C ARG A 79 -4.71 2.12 26.40
N TRP A 80 -5.73 2.72 25.79
CA TRP A 80 -6.26 4.02 26.22
C TRP A 80 -6.77 3.98 27.67
N LYS A 81 -7.64 3.02 28.03
CA LYS A 81 -8.16 2.89 29.41
C LYS A 81 -7.14 2.30 30.39
N GLY A 82 -6.05 1.72 29.90
CA GLY A 82 -4.84 1.39 30.66
C GLY A 82 -3.90 2.59 30.91
N ASN A 83 -4.26 3.80 30.46
CA ASN A 83 -3.47 5.03 30.56
C ASN A 83 -2.08 4.95 29.90
N TYR A 84 -1.97 4.24 28.77
CA TYR A 84 -0.75 4.25 27.94
C TYR A 84 -0.62 5.64 27.29
N SER A 85 0.48 6.34 27.55
CA SER A 85 0.58 7.78 27.28
C SER A 85 0.33 8.14 25.81
N GLU A 86 0.91 7.38 24.88
CA GLU A 86 0.70 7.56 23.43
C GLU A 86 -0.79 7.50 23.00
N TYR A 87 -1.62 6.70 23.68
CA TYR A 87 -3.07 6.59 23.39
C TYR A 87 -3.87 7.69 24.10
N VAL A 88 -3.42 8.13 25.28
CA VAL A 88 -4.05 9.26 26.00
C VAL A 88 -3.75 10.56 25.27
N GLU A 89 -2.50 10.82 24.92
CA GLU A 89 -2.05 11.98 24.13
C GLU A 89 -2.72 12.01 22.75
N PHE A 90 -2.86 10.86 22.08
CA PHE A 90 -3.62 10.77 20.82
C PHE A 90 -5.09 11.15 21.00
N MET A 91 -5.74 10.73 22.10
CA MET A 91 -7.13 11.07 22.37
C MET A 91 -7.29 12.55 22.75
N ASP A 92 -6.47 13.07 23.65
CA ASP A 92 -6.52 14.45 24.13
C ASP A 92 -6.17 15.46 23.02
N LYS A 93 -5.35 15.08 22.04
CA LYS A 93 -5.00 15.90 20.86
C LYS A 93 -6.11 15.93 19.81
N ASN A 94 -6.76 14.79 19.55
CA ASN A 94 -7.60 14.60 18.36
C ASN A 94 -9.11 14.52 18.63
N TYR A 95 -9.55 14.39 19.88
CA TYR A 95 -10.96 14.18 20.23
C TYR A 95 -11.41 15.09 21.39
N PRO A 96 -12.69 15.52 21.43
CA PRO A 96 -13.16 16.47 22.43
C PRO A 96 -13.20 15.84 23.85
N PRO A 97 -13.01 16.64 24.91
CA PRO A 97 -13.12 16.15 26.29
C PRO A 97 -14.44 15.45 26.57
N GLY A 98 -14.37 14.21 27.07
CA GLY A 98 -15.54 13.37 27.36
C GLY A 98 -15.96 12.42 26.23
N TYR A 99 -15.33 12.45 25.06
CA TYR A 99 -15.53 11.46 23.99
C TYR A 99 -15.30 10.03 24.54
N THR A 100 -16.18 9.10 24.19
CA THR A 100 -16.15 7.70 24.66
C THR A 100 -15.67 6.78 23.54
N TYR A 101 -15.52 5.48 23.81
CA TYR A 101 -15.22 4.52 22.74
C TYR A 101 -16.45 4.20 21.88
N GLN A 102 -17.64 4.33 22.48
CA GLN A 102 -18.91 4.07 21.82
C GLN A 102 -19.20 5.11 20.73
N ASP A 103 -18.72 6.35 20.89
CA ASP A 103 -18.85 7.42 19.89
C ASP A 103 -18.18 7.08 18.55
N PHE A 104 -17.08 6.30 18.56
CA PHE A 104 -16.42 5.82 17.33
C PHE A 104 -17.33 4.94 16.46
N ALA A 105 -18.28 4.21 17.04
CA ALA A 105 -19.09 3.24 16.28
C ALA A 105 -19.99 3.91 15.23
N ARG A 106 -20.35 5.18 15.41
CA ARG A 106 -21.04 5.99 14.38
C ARG A 106 -20.13 6.25 13.17
N ASP A 107 -18.84 6.46 13.42
CA ASP A 107 -17.87 6.91 12.40
C ASP A 107 -17.21 5.71 11.66
N PHE A 108 -17.57 4.48 12.06
CA PHE A 108 -17.34 3.22 11.35
C PHE A 108 -18.36 3.05 10.20
N THR A 109 -18.11 3.77 9.10
CA THR A 109 -19.10 3.96 8.01
C THR A 109 -19.18 2.82 7.01
N ALA A 110 -18.12 2.00 6.86
CA ALA A 110 -17.96 1.01 5.79
C ALA A 110 -18.30 1.57 4.38
N GLU A 111 -18.03 2.87 4.15
CA GLU A 111 -18.58 3.65 3.02
C GLU A 111 -18.38 3.03 1.63
N PHE A 112 -17.20 2.43 1.41
CA PHE A 112 -16.77 1.79 0.17
C PHE A 112 -16.67 0.26 0.29
N TYR A 113 -17.22 -0.33 1.35
CA TYR A 113 -17.17 -1.77 1.55
C TYR A 113 -17.90 -2.52 0.44
N ASN A 114 -17.13 -3.21 -0.39
CA ASN A 114 -17.64 -4.12 -1.40
C ASN A 114 -17.14 -5.55 -1.11
N PRO A 115 -18.01 -6.48 -0.65
CA PRO A 115 -17.62 -7.86 -0.38
C PRO A 115 -17.12 -8.59 -1.63
N ASP A 116 -17.54 -8.16 -2.83
CA ASP A 116 -17.14 -8.77 -4.10
C ASP A 116 -15.70 -8.44 -4.48
N ASP A 117 -15.24 -7.21 -4.22
CA ASP A 117 -13.85 -6.81 -4.42
C ASP A 117 -12.93 -7.56 -3.43
N TRP A 118 -13.39 -7.74 -2.19
CA TRP A 118 -12.68 -8.53 -1.18
C TRP A 118 -12.61 -10.01 -1.58
N ALA A 119 -13.72 -10.59 -2.01
CA ALA A 119 -13.78 -11.98 -2.47
C ALA A 119 -12.88 -12.24 -3.69
N GLU A 120 -12.87 -11.34 -4.67
CA GLU A 120 -11.93 -11.39 -5.81
C GLU A 120 -10.48 -11.34 -5.33
N LEU A 121 -10.12 -10.39 -4.46
CA LEU A 121 -8.77 -10.26 -3.94
C LEU A 121 -8.29 -11.54 -3.21
N PHE A 122 -9.12 -12.10 -2.32
CA PHE A 122 -8.73 -13.32 -1.60
C PHE A 122 -8.62 -14.52 -2.53
N GLN A 123 -9.50 -14.63 -3.54
CA GLN A 123 -9.41 -15.69 -4.55
C GLN A 123 -8.15 -15.55 -5.42
N SER A 124 -7.83 -14.32 -5.83
CA SER A 124 -6.62 -13.96 -6.58
C SER A 124 -5.34 -14.09 -5.77
N SER A 125 -5.40 -14.04 -4.44
CA SER A 125 -4.25 -14.29 -3.55
C SER A 125 -3.78 -15.75 -3.53
N GLY A 126 -4.57 -16.67 -4.12
CA GLY A 126 -4.30 -18.10 -4.11
C GLY A 126 -4.80 -18.84 -2.88
N ALA A 127 -5.20 -18.13 -1.81
CA ALA A 127 -5.75 -18.71 -0.58
C ALA A 127 -6.91 -19.70 -0.82
N LYS A 128 -7.26 -20.45 0.23
CA LYS A 128 -8.28 -21.51 0.20
C LYS A 128 -9.36 -21.35 1.26
N TYR A 129 -9.14 -20.48 2.25
CA TYR A 129 -10.14 -20.06 3.23
C TYR A 129 -9.97 -18.58 3.60
N VAL A 130 -11.04 -17.99 4.12
CA VAL A 130 -11.03 -16.64 4.71
C VAL A 130 -11.68 -16.66 6.09
N VAL A 131 -11.10 -15.93 7.04
CA VAL A 131 -11.62 -15.73 8.41
C VAL A 131 -11.86 -14.24 8.61
N LEU A 132 -13.07 -13.84 9.01
CA LEU A 132 -13.39 -12.46 9.39
C LEU A 132 -13.65 -12.37 10.89
N THR A 133 -13.15 -11.33 11.57
CA THR A 133 -13.55 -11.01 12.95
C THR A 133 -15.06 -10.73 13.01
N SER A 134 -15.85 -11.72 13.41
CA SER A 134 -17.29 -11.54 13.64
C SER A 134 -17.55 -10.61 14.82
N LYS A 135 -16.73 -10.77 15.88
CA LYS A 135 -16.70 -9.98 17.12
C LYS A 135 -15.28 -9.98 17.68
N HIS A 136 -14.72 -8.82 17.97
CA HIS A 136 -13.43 -8.68 18.69
C HIS A 136 -13.65 -8.37 20.18
N HIS A 137 -12.59 -8.20 20.97
CA HIS A 137 -12.65 -7.97 22.43
C HIS A 137 -13.48 -6.74 22.87
N GLU A 138 -13.82 -5.84 21.94
CA GLU A 138 -14.73 -4.70 22.13
C GLU A 138 -16.22 -5.08 22.14
N GLY A 139 -16.58 -6.33 21.82
CA GLY A 139 -17.96 -6.83 21.84
C GLY A 139 -18.85 -6.39 20.67
N TYR A 140 -18.33 -5.58 19.75
CA TYR A 140 -19.06 -5.10 18.59
C TYR A 140 -19.19 -6.22 17.54
N THR A 141 -20.42 -6.55 17.12
CA THR A 141 -20.65 -7.62 16.13
C THR A 141 -20.84 -7.07 14.72
N LEU A 142 -20.14 -7.64 13.73
CA LEU A 142 -20.30 -7.35 12.30
C LEU A 142 -21.59 -7.95 11.68
N TRP A 143 -22.51 -8.42 12.52
CA TRP A 143 -23.82 -8.96 12.16
C TRP A 143 -24.87 -8.53 13.21
N PRO A 144 -26.17 -8.50 12.86
CA PRO A 144 -27.25 -8.19 13.79
C PRO A 144 -27.51 -9.38 14.73
N SER A 145 -26.69 -9.51 15.78
CA SER A 145 -26.94 -10.53 16.80
C SER A 145 -28.10 -10.13 17.70
N SER A 146 -28.97 -11.09 18.03
CA SER A 146 -30.09 -10.87 18.96
C SER A 146 -29.63 -10.49 20.38
N VAL A 147 -28.37 -10.74 20.72
CA VAL A 147 -27.74 -10.39 22.00
C VAL A 147 -26.68 -9.27 21.90
N SER A 148 -26.59 -8.58 20.76
CA SER A 148 -25.74 -7.38 20.53
C SER A 148 -26.53 -6.09 20.28
N PHE A 149 -27.72 -5.98 20.85
CA PHE A 149 -28.62 -4.84 20.63
C PHE A 149 -27.91 -3.49 20.87
N SER A 150 -28.02 -2.58 19.89
CA SER A 150 -27.35 -1.27 19.85
C SER A 150 -25.81 -1.27 19.86
N TRP A 151 -25.16 -2.43 19.68
CA TRP A 151 -23.70 -2.56 19.60
C TRP A 151 -23.28 -3.53 18.49
N ASN A 152 -23.82 -3.30 17.29
CA ASN A 152 -23.56 -4.09 16.09
C ASN A 152 -23.67 -3.23 14.82
N SER A 153 -23.16 -3.75 13.70
CA SER A 153 -23.07 -3.03 12.42
C SER A 153 -24.40 -2.74 11.72
N VAL A 154 -25.54 -3.23 12.21
CA VAL A 154 -26.88 -2.91 11.69
C VAL A 154 -27.54 -1.81 12.53
N ASP A 155 -27.37 -1.84 13.85
CA ASP A 155 -27.98 -0.85 14.75
C ASP A 155 -27.22 0.48 14.80
N VAL A 156 -25.89 0.48 14.58
CA VAL A 156 -25.05 1.69 14.57
C VAL A 156 -23.89 1.58 13.58
N GLY A 157 -23.51 2.70 12.97
CA GLY A 157 -22.41 2.78 12.00
C GLY A 157 -22.89 2.56 10.56
N PRO A 158 -22.57 1.43 9.91
CA PRO A 158 -22.81 1.24 8.48
C PRO A 158 -24.23 0.75 8.16
N HIS A 159 -25.05 0.47 9.17
CA HIS A 159 -26.43 -0.03 9.06
C HIS A 159 -26.60 -1.25 8.11
N ARG A 160 -25.63 -2.18 8.16
CA ARG A 160 -25.42 -3.26 7.19
C ARG A 160 -24.91 -4.54 7.85
N ASN A 161 -25.36 -5.70 7.37
CA ASN A 161 -24.88 -7.01 7.82
C ASN A 161 -23.55 -7.37 7.11
N LEU A 162 -22.46 -6.77 7.57
CA LEU A 162 -21.14 -6.87 6.93
C LEU A 162 -20.64 -8.33 6.86
N LEU A 163 -20.85 -9.10 7.92
CA LEU A 163 -20.48 -10.52 7.98
C LEU A 163 -21.26 -11.36 6.96
N GLY A 164 -22.59 -11.17 6.90
CA GLY A 164 -23.46 -11.87 5.96
C GLY A 164 -23.12 -11.55 4.50
N ASP A 165 -22.81 -10.30 4.20
CA ASP A 165 -22.42 -9.85 2.87
C ASP A 165 -21.14 -10.51 2.38
N LEU A 166 -20.09 -10.60 3.21
CA LEU A 166 -18.87 -11.36 2.85
C LEU A 166 -19.16 -12.85 2.71
N ALA A 167 -19.90 -13.44 3.66
CA ALA A 167 -20.24 -14.86 3.69
C ALA A 167 -21.05 -15.31 2.45
N ASN A 168 -21.84 -14.40 1.87
CA ASN A 168 -22.59 -14.61 0.64
C ASN A 168 -21.71 -14.43 -0.61
N SER A 169 -20.90 -13.37 -0.67
CA SER A 169 -20.03 -13.12 -1.84
C SER A 169 -18.99 -14.24 -2.02
N ILE A 170 -18.30 -14.61 -0.94
CA ILE A 170 -17.32 -15.70 -0.92
C ILE A 170 -17.90 -16.99 -1.50
N ARG A 171 -19.08 -17.42 -1.02
CA ARG A 171 -19.73 -18.67 -1.47
C ARG A 171 -20.35 -18.62 -2.87
N SER A 172 -20.58 -17.43 -3.42
CA SER A 172 -21.22 -17.26 -4.74
C SER A 172 -20.23 -16.88 -5.85
N LYS A 173 -19.00 -16.51 -5.51
CA LYS A 173 -18.00 -15.99 -6.46
C LYS A 173 -16.62 -16.64 -6.37
N THR A 174 -16.37 -17.50 -5.39
CA THR A 174 -15.05 -18.09 -5.13
C THR A 174 -15.16 -19.56 -4.70
N ASP A 175 -14.07 -20.31 -4.82
CA ASP A 175 -13.93 -21.66 -4.25
C ASP A 175 -13.43 -21.65 -2.79
N LEU A 176 -13.39 -20.47 -2.14
CA LEU A 176 -12.88 -20.30 -0.78
C LEU A 176 -13.85 -20.84 0.27
N LYS A 177 -13.32 -21.50 1.29
CA LYS A 177 -14.05 -21.77 2.53
C LYS A 177 -14.25 -20.49 3.34
N PHE A 178 -15.41 -20.34 3.98
CA PHE A 178 -15.73 -19.17 4.78
C PHE A 178 -15.67 -19.49 6.28
N GLY A 179 -14.94 -18.68 7.04
CA GLY A 179 -14.72 -18.84 8.47
C GLY A 179 -14.97 -17.55 9.25
N VAL A 180 -15.10 -17.70 10.57
CA VAL A 180 -15.30 -16.59 11.50
C VAL A 180 -14.33 -16.69 12.67
N TYR A 181 -13.74 -15.56 13.02
CA TYR A 181 -13.13 -15.37 14.34
C TYR A 181 -14.19 -14.86 15.31
N HIS A 182 -14.13 -15.31 16.56
CA HIS A 182 -15.00 -14.83 17.62
C HIS A 182 -14.26 -14.73 18.95
N SER A 183 -14.12 -13.50 19.47
CA SER A 183 -13.61 -13.29 20.84
C SER A 183 -14.63 -13.78 21.87
N MET A 184 -14.21 -14.73 22.71
CA MET A 184 -15.03 -15.33 23.76
C MET A 184 -15.46 -14.30 24.81
N PHE A 185 -14.60 -13.30 25.08
CA PHE A 185 -14.79 -12.25 26.10
C PHE A 185 -15.00 -10.85 25.52
N GLU A 186 -15.43 -9.93 26.40
CA GLU A 186 -15.67 -8.51 26.08
C GLU A 186 -15.17 -7.60 27.21
N TRP A 187 -14.23 -6.69 26.90
CA TRP A 187 -13.50 -5.86 27.88
C TRP A 187 -14.38 -5.12 28.89
N PHE A 188 -15.53 -4.61 28.44
CA PHE A 188 -16.40 -3.71 29.22
C PHE A 188 -17.86 -4.19 29.31
N ASN A 189 -18.16 -5.45 28.96
CA ASN A 189 -19.51 -5.97 29.08
C ASN A 189 -19.91 -6.17 30.56
N PRO A 190 -21.03 -5.59 31.04
CA PRO A 190 -21.44 -5.69 32.45
C PRO A 190 -21.74 -7.12 32.95
N LEU A 191 -22.02 -8.07 32.06
CA LEU A 191 -22.18 -9.49 32.42
C LEU A 191 -20.79 -10.14 32.60
N TYR A 192 -19.88 -9.96 31.64
CA TYR A 192 -18.52 -10.52 31.74
C TYR A 192 -17.78 -10.00 32.97
N MET A 193 -17.84 -8.69 33.21
CA MET A 193 -17.25 -8.06 34.39
C MET A 193 -17.87 -8.55 35.71
N ARG A 194 -19.15 -8.94 35.71
CA ARG A 194 -19.82 -9.55 36.87
C ARG A 194 -19.31 -10.96 37.12
N ASP A 195 -19.24 -11.81 36.11
CA ASP A 195 -18.78 -13.18 36.27
C ASP A 195 -17.29 -13.22 36.66
N LYS A 196 -16.46 -12.39 36.03
CA LYS A 196 -15.06 -12.12 36.41
C LYS A 196 -14.93 -11.66 37.87
N SER A 197 -15.82 -10.80 38.36
CA SER A 197 -15.84 -10.37 39.78
C SER A 197 -16.17 -11.52 40.75
N THR A 198 -16.80 -12.59 40.27
CA THR A 198 -17.03 -13.83 41.02
C THR A 198 -15.97 -14.91 40.77
N ASN A 199 -14.81 -14.54 40.19
CA ASN A 199 -13.76 -15.45 39.75
C ASN A 199 -14.32 -16.60 38.88
N PHE A 200 -15.19 -16.25 37.94
CA PHE A 200 -15.82 -17.15 36.97
C PHE A 200 -16.63 -18.31 37.57
N SER A 201 -17.11 -18.17 38.83
CA SER A 201 -18.03 -19.12 39.49
C SER A 201 -19.51 -18.93 39.10
N LYS A 202 -19.78 -18.02 38.15
CA LYS A 202 -21.05 -17.83 37.45
C LYS A 202 -20.76 -17.76 35.96
N GLN A 203 -21.72 -18.17 35.13
CA GLN A 203 -21.61 -18.25 33.68
C GLN A 203 -22.64 -17.36 32.96
N THR A 204 -23.21 -16.36 33.64
CA THR A 204 -24.34 -15.55 33.12
C THR A 204 -24.00 -14.83 31.81
N PHE A 205 -22.76 -14.40 31.60
CA PHE A 205 -22.29 -13.89 30.31
C PHE A 205 -22.26 -14.99 29.24
N VAL A 206 -21.69 -16.15 29.54
CA VAL A 206 -21.56 -17.27 28.59
C VAL A 206 -22.94 -17.79 28.16
N GLU A 207 -23.86 -17.97 29.12
CA GLU A 207 -25.26 -18.35 28.93
C GLU A 207 -26.06 -17.37 28.04
N HIS A 208 -25.87 -16.06 28.22
CA HIS A 208 -26.74 -15.02 27.63
C HIS A 208 -26.06 -14.20 26.51
N LYS A 209 -24.80 -14.47 26.20
CA LYS A 209 -24.00 -13.74 25.20
C LYS A 209 -23.18 -14.68 24.33
N THR A 210 -22.08 -15.25 24.83
CA THR A 210 -21.10 -15.98 24.01
C THR A 210 -21.68 -17.23 23.35
N ILE A 211 -22.39 -18.10 24.08
CA ILE A 211 -22.96 -19.33 23.49
C ILE A 211 -24.11 -19.03 22.51
N PRO A 212 -25.07 -18.12 22.82
CA PRO A 212 -26.04 -17.66 21.83
C PRO A 212 -25.41 -17.12 20.53
N GLU A 213 -24.37 -16.28 20.62
CA GLU A 213 -23.66 -15.76 19.45
C GLU A 213 -23.00 -16.85 18.62
N LEU A 214 -22.33 -17.81 19.27
CA LEU A 214 -21.71 -18.94 18.58
C LEU A 214 -22.76 -19.83 17.87
N HIS A 215 -23.92 -20.08 18.49
CA HIS A 215 -25.01 -20.79 17.81
C HIS A 215 -25.63 -19.97 16.67
N GLU A 216 -25.80 -18.65 16.79
CA GLU A 216 -26.23 -17.79 15.67
C GLU A 216 -25.24 -17.88 14.50
N LEU A 217 -23.95 -17.70 14.78
CA LEU A 217 -22.88 -17.74 13.78
C LEU A 217 -22.89 -19.06 13.00
N VAL A 218 -22.99 -20.18 13.72
CA VAL A 218 -22.98 -21.52 13.12
C VAL A 218 -24.25 -21.82 12.32
N ASN A 219 -25.43 -21.49 12.84
CA ASN A 219 -26.69 -21.84 12.17
C ASN A 219 -27.01 -20.92 10.98
N ILE A 220 -26.69 -19.62 11.09
CA ILE A 220 -26.97 -18.61 10.05
C ILE A 220 -25.85 -18.62 9.00
N TYR A 221 -24.59 -18.38 9.40
CA TYR A 221 -23.49 -18.14 8.47
C TYR A 221 -22.66 -19.39 8.15
N LYS A 222 -22.90 -20.52 8.82
CA LYS A 222 -22.39 -21.87 8.49
C LYS A 222 -20.88 -21.91 8.17
N PRO A 223 -20.01 -21.42 9.06
CA PRO A 223 -18.58 -21.33 8.80
C PRO A 223 -17.90 -22.70 8.78
N ASP A 224 -16.94 -22.87 7.88
CA ASP A 224 -16.01 -24.00 7.83
C ASP A 224 -14.86 -23.85 8.84
N VAL A 225 -14.61 -22.65 9.37
CA VAL A 225 -13.62 -22.39 10.45
C VAL A 225 -14.27 -21.56 11.55
N ILE A 226 -14.15 -21.99 12.81
CA ILE A 226 -14.46 -21.17 13.98
C ILE A 226 -13.17 -20.95 14.76
N TRP A 227 -12.68 -19.72 14.75
CA TRP A 227 -11.43 -19.30 15.39
C TRP A 227 -11.78 -18.57 16.70
N SER A 228 -11.73 -19.28 17.83
CA SER A 228 -11.98 -18.72 19.16
C SER A 228 -10.77 -17.92 19.66
N ASP A 229 -10.98 -16.96 20.56
CA ASP A 229 -9.87 -16.18 21.14
C ASP A 229 -10.27 -15.43 22.43
N GLY A 230 -9.28 -14.97 23.20
CA GLY A 230 -9.51 -14.19 24.43
C GLY A 230 -10.11 -15.00 25.58
N ASP A 231 -9.92 -16.32 25.52
CA ASP A 231 -10.32 -17.34 26.48
C ASP A 231 -9.47 -17.35 27.78
N ALA A 232 -8.21 -16.92 27.67
CA ALA A 232 -7.11 -17.16 28.60
C ALA A 232 -7.32 -16.72 30.07
N GLU A 233 -8.32 -15.89 30.38
CA GLU A 233 -8.63 -15.53 31.78
C GLU A 233 -9.35 -16.66 32.55
N ALA A 234 -10.17 -17.47 31.87
CA ALA A 234 -11.12 -18.39 32.47
C ALA A 234 -11.02 -19.81 31.87
N PRO A 235 -11.34 -20.87 32.63
CA PRO A 235 -11.26 -22.25 32.13
C PRO A 235 -12.32 -22.55 31.06
N ASP A 236 -12.05 -23.55 30.24
CA ASP A 236 -12.97 -24.20 29.29
C ASP A 236 -14.37 -24.50 29.86
N SER A 237 -14.41 -24.91 31.13
CA SER A 237 -15.61 -25.23 31.90
C SER A 237 -16.45 -24.00 32.28
N TYR A 238 -15.87 -22.80 32.36
CA TYR A 238 -16.65 -21.55 32.44
C TYR A 238 -17.21 -21.18 31.05
N TRP A 239 -16.41 -21.36 30.00
CA TRP A 239 -16.77 -21.07 28.61
C TRP A 239 -17.80 -22.06 28.02
N THR A 240 -18.10 -23.17 28.69
CA THR A 240 -18.98 -24.24 28.19
C THR A 240 -18.47 -24.84 26.87
N SER A 241 -17.14 -24.80 26.67
CA SER A 241 -16.50 -25.06 25.38
C SER A 241 -16.66 -26.50 24.90
N THR A 242 -16.52 -27.49 25.79
CA THR A 242 -16.60 -28.90 25.37
C THR A 242 -18.03 -29.32 25.00
N ASP A 243 -19.05 -28.77 25.65
CA ASP A 243 -20.46 -28.97 25.28
C ASP A 243 -20.78 -28.30 23.94
N PHE A 244 -20.31 -27.07 23.72
CA PHE A 244 -20.46 -26.39 22.42
C PHE A 244 -19.77 -27.15 21.29
N LEU A 245 -18.55 -27.63 21.49
CA LEU A 245 -17.80 -28.41 20.49
C LEU A 245 -18.43 -29.78 20.23
N ALA A 246 -19.01 -30.43 21.25
CA ALA A 246 -19.78 -31.66 21.07
C ALA A 246 -21.04 -31.43 20.21
N TRP A 247 -21.81 -30.37 20.48
CA TRP A 247 -22.92 -29.95 19.62
C TRP A 247 -22.45 -29.63 18.19
N LEU A 248 -21.34 -28.89 18.07
CA LEU A 248 -20.74 -28.50 16.80
C LEU A 248 -20.42 -29.71 15.92
N TYR A 249 -19.89 -30.79 16.51
CA TYR A 249 -19.49 -32.00 15.79
C TYR A 249 -20.60 -33.05 15.63
N ASN A 250 -21.65 -33.02 16.46
CA ASN A 250 -22.76 -33.98 16.40
C ASN A 250 -23.97 -33.49 15.59
N GLU A 251 -24.34 -32.21 15.75
CA GLU A 251 -25.68 -31.70 15.39
C GLU A 251 -25.66 -30.51 14.43
N SER A 252 -24.59 -29.72 14.42
CA SER A 252 -24.54 -28.47 13.64
C SER A 252 -24.63 -28.68 12.12
N PRO A 253 -25.10 -27.69 11.35
CA PRO A 253 -25.15 -27.74 9.88
C PRO A 253 -23.77 -27.78 9.19
N VAL A 254 -22.66 -27.68 9.94
CA VAL A 254 -21.28 -27.68 9.43
C VAL A 254 -20.43 -28.84 9.97
N LYS A 255 -21.03 -29.76 10.73
CA LYS A 255 -20.32 -30.80 11.49
C LYS A 255 -19.32 -31.66 10.70
N SER A 256 -19.54 -31.82 9.39
CA SER A 256 -18.67 -32.58 8.48
C SER A 256 -17.51 -31.79 7.88
N THR A 257 -17.54 -30.46 7.88
CA THR A 257 -16.47 -29.62 7.30
C THR A 257 -15.75 -28.73 8.30
N VAL A 258 -16.38 -28.40 9.44
CA VAL A 258 -15.87 -27.40 10.37
C VAL A 258 -14.55 -27.79 11.04
N VAL A 259 -13.65 -26.83 11.19
CA VAL A 259 -12.45 -26.91 12.04
C VAL A 259 -12.44 -25.80 13.09
N VAL A 260 -11.73 -26.05 14.18
CA VAL A 260 -11.55 -25.10 15.29
C VAL A 260 -10.09 -25.09 15.73
N ASN A 261 -9.62 -23.93 16.20
CA ASN A 261 -8.32 -23.77 16.85
C ASN A 261 -8.36 -24.29 18.31
N ASP A 262 -7.35 -23.92 19.10
CA ASP A 262 -7.06 -24.40 20.45
C ASP A 262 -7.33 -23.37 21.58
N ARG A 263 -7.87 -22.19 21.28
CA ARG A 263 -8.12 -21.09 22.24
C ARG A 263 -9.51 -21.16 22.88
N TRP A 264 -9.88 -22.32 23.41
CA TRP A 264 -11.20 -22.58 24.01
C TRP A 264 -11.23 -22.57 25.54
N GLY A 265 -10.14 -22.16 26.20
CA GLY A 265 -10.05 -22.03 27.65
C GLY A 265 -8.62 -21.89 28.14
N LYS A 266 -8.48 -21.27 29.32
CA LYS A 266 -7.19 -21.15 30.01
C LYS A 266 -6.51 -22.52 30.22
N GLY A 267 -5.46 -22.76 29.42
CA GLY A 267 -4.67 -24.00 29.43
C GLY A 267 -4.97 -24.97 28.29
N VAL A 268 -5.93 -24.67 27.40
CA VAL A 268 -6.32 -25.49 26.24
C VAL A 268 -5.33 -25.35 25.07
N ALA A 269 -4.78 -24.14 24.88
CA ALA A 269 -3.83 -23.85 23.81
C ALA A 269 -2.59 -24.77 23.85
N CYS A 270 -2.13 -25.25 22.69
CA CYS A 270 -1.14 -26.32 22.50
C CYS A 270 -1.52 -27.73 23.01
N HIS A 271 -2.71 -27.95 23.58
CA HIS A 271 -3.08 -29.22 24.23
C HIS A 271 -4.29 -29.91 23.59
N HIS A 272 -5.27 -29.14 23.10
CA HIS A 272 -6.55 -29.64 22.59
C HIS A 272 -7.02 -28.86 21.35
N GLY A 273 -8.11 -29.29 20.72
CA GLY A 273 -8.73 -28.61 19.58
C GLY A 273 -8.28 -29.15 18.22
N GLY A 274 -8.94 -28.74 17.14
CA GLY A 274 -8.75 -29.32 15.80
C GLY A 274 -7.38 -29.03 15.18
N TYR A 275 -6.77 -27.90 15.55
CA TYR A 275 -5.39 -27.55 15.24
C TYR A 275 -4.85 -26.56 16.26
N TYR A 276 -3.55 -26.57 16.49
CA TYR A 276 -2.91 -25.67 17.45
C TYR A 276 -2.58 -24.31 16.84
N THR A 277 -2.92 -23.23 17.54
CA THR A 277 -2.43 -21.88 17.29
C THR A 277 -1.51 -21.41 18.41
N CYS A 278 -1.57 -21.99 19.61
CA CYS A 278 -0.64 -21.78 20.74
C CYS A 278 -0.51 -20.34 21.28
N ASN A 279 -0.01 -19.41 20.47
CA ASN A 279 0.13 -17.99 20.75
C ASN A 279 0.04 -17.17 19.44
N ASP A 280 0.17 -15.86 19.51
CA ASP A 280 0.14 -15.01 18.30
C ASP A 280 1.45 -15.19 17.50
N ARG A 281 1.34 -15.34 16.17
CA ARG A 281 2.47 -15.58 15.25
C ARG A 281 3.23 -16.88 15.59
N TYR A 282 2.50 -17.92 15.99
CA TYR A 282 3.07 -19.22 16.33
C TYR A 282 3.70 -19.89 15.10
N ASN A 283 5.02 -19.95 15.08
CA ASN A 283 5.80 -20.81 14.20
C ASN A 283 6.81 -21.59 15.07
N PRO A 284 6.70 -22.93 15.19
CA PRO A 284 7.58 -23.74 16.01
C PRO A 284 8.96 -23.98 15.39
N GLY A 285 9.17 -23.67 14.10
CA GLY A 285 10.41 -23.94 13.37
C GLY A 285 10.76 -25.43 13.18
N VAL A 286 9.89 -26.34 13.63
CA VAL A 286 10.07 -27.80 13.58
C VAL A 286 8.76 -28.52 13.23
N LEU A 287 8.85 -29.73 12.69
CA LEU A 287 7.69 -30.56 12.41
C LEU A 287 7.01 -31.05 13.71
N LEU A 288 5.74 -30.72 13.88
CA LEU A 288 4.88 -31.21 14.96
C LEU A 288 4.08 -32.44 14.54
N LYS A 289 3.70 -33.27 15.53
CA LYS A 289 2.79 -34.42 15.31
C LYS A 289 1.33 -33.99 15.11
N HIS A 290 0.92 -32.91 15.75
CA HIS A 290 -0.43 -32.36 15.63
C HIS A 290 -0.47 -31.28 14.54
N LYS A 291 -1.62 -31.09 13.89
CA LYS A 291 -1.80 -29.97 12.95
C LYS A 291 -1.75 -28.65 13.71
N TRP A 292 -1.18 -27.62 13.08
CA TRP A 292 -1.04 -26.28 13.64
C TRP A 292 -1.20 -25.21 12.55
N GLU A 293 -1.35 -23.95 12.95
CA GLU A 293 -1.54 -22.79 12.06
C GLU A 293 -0.72 -21.58 12.53
N ASN A 294 0.14 -21.03 11.66
CA ASN A 294 0.80 -19.74 11.85
C ASN A 294 -0.19 -18.62 11.55
N CYS A 295 -0.85 -18.13 12.58
CA CYS A 295 -1.72 -16.97 12.50
C CYS A 295 -0.86 -15.70 12.63
N MET A 296 -0.71 -14.95 11.53
CA MET A 296 0.28 -13.85 11.43
C MET A 296 -0.24 -12.62 10.68
N THR A 297 0.47 -11.49 10.80
CA THR A 297 0.03 -10.17 10.32
C THR A 297 0.94 -9.59 9.22
N LEU A 298 0.35 -9.06 8.13
CA LEU A 298 1.13 -8.34 7.11
C LEU A 298 1.65 -6.98 7.61
N ASP A 299 0.97 -6.36 8.56
CA ASP A 299 1.52 -5.29 9.40
C ASP A 299 2.31 -5.94 10.54
N LYS A 300 3.61 -5.65 10.65
CA LYS A 300 4.54 -6.23 11.64
C LYS A 300 4.19 -5.86 13.10
N ARG A 301 3.29 -4.89 13.33
CA ARG A 301 2.91 -4.38 14.65
C ARG A 301 1.47 -4.66 15.08
N SER A 302 0.54 -4.80 14.13
CA SER A 302 -0.91 -4.72 14.38
C SER A 302 -1.71 -5.78 13.61
N TRP A 303 -2.85 -6.20 14.14
CA TRP A 303 -3.86 -6.96 13.40
C TRP A 303 -4.86 -6.00 12.72
N GLY A 304 -5.38 -5.02 13.45
CA GLY A 304 -6.26 -3.96 12.96
C GLY A 304 -5.51 -2.91 12.13
N PHE A 305 -6.28 -2.09 11.40
CA PHE A 305 -5.72 -1.04 10.55
C PHE A 305 -4.98 0.06 11.33
N ARG A 306 -3.84 0.51 10.81
CA ARG A 306 -3.10 1.68 11.31
C ARG A 306 -2.96 2.75 10.23
N ARG A 307 -3.55 3.93 10.44
CA ARG A 307 -3.49 5.08 9.51
C ARG A 307 -2.12 5.76 9.46
N ASN A 308 -1.24 5.46 10.42
CA ASN A 308 0.12 5.99 10.55
C ASN A 308 1.24 4.97 10.25
N ALA A 309 0.92 3.81 9.67
CA ALA A 309 1.91 2.80 9.31
C ALA A 309 2.74 3.22 8.08
N LYS A 310 4.08 3.17 8.21
CA LYS A 310 5.05 3.41 7.13
C LYS A 310 5.30 2.11 6.35
N LEU A 311 5.89 2.16 5.16
CA LEU A 311 6.19 0.95 4.37
C LEU A 311 7.04 -0.08 5.14
N SER A 312 8.00 0.38 5.95
CA SER A 312 8.87 -0.47 6.78
C SER A 312 8.13 -1.30 7.82
N ASP A 313 6.91 -0.91 8.20
CA ASP A 313 6.07 -1.66 9.11
C ASP A 313 5.37 -2.85 8.45
N TYR A 314 5.39 -2.97 7.12
CA TYR A 314 4.76 -4.09 6.42
C TYR A 314 5.79 -5.19 6.10
N LEU A 315 5.32 -6.44 6.03
CA LEU A 315 6.06 -7.52 5.37
C LEU A 315 6.20 -7.19 3.88
N THR A 316 7.40 -7.33 3.35
CA THR A 316 7.67 -7.42 1.92
C THR A 316 7.14 -8.74 1.36
N THR A 317 6.95 -8.81 0.04
CA THR A 317 6.60 -10.06 -0.65
C THR A 317 7.61 -11.18 -0.37
N ALA A 318 8.89 -10.85 -0.22
CA ALA A 318 9.94 -11.82 0.11
C ALA A 318 9.80 -12.37 1.55
N GLU A 319 9.63 -11.50 2.56
CA GLU A 319 9.38 -11.93 3.95
C GLU A 319 8.11 -12.79 4.07
N LEU A 320 7.05 -12.45 3.31
CA LEU A 320 5.81 -13.24 3.27
C LEU A 320 6.01 -14.63 2.66
N ILE A 321 6.80 -14.75 1.59
CA ILE A 321 7.14 -16.04 0.98
C ILE A 321 8.06 -16.86 1.90
N GLN A 322 8.93 -16.21 2.69
CA GLN A 322 9.73 -16.88 3.73
C GLN A 322 8.86 -17.50 4.83
N GLU A 323 7.96 -16.72 5.44
CA GLU A 323 7.03 -17.22 6.47
C GLU A 323 6.14 -18.35 5.92
N LEU A 324 5.67 -18.23 4.68
CA LEU A 324 4.96 -19.31 3.98
C LEU A 324 5.84 -20.55 3.79
N ALA A 325 7.10 -20.41 3.36
CA ALA A 325 7.97 -21.56 3.07
C ALA A 325 8.35 -22.33 4.36
N GLU A 326 8.56 -21.62 5.47
CA GLU A 326 8.86 -22.22 6.77
C GLU A 326 7.63 -22.86 7.42
N THR A 327 6.54 -22.10 7.55
CA THR A 327 5.25 -22.62 8.04
C THR A 327 4.80 -23.83 7.21
N ILE A 328 4.92 -23.62 5.89
CA ILE A 328 5.03 -24.58 4.81
C ILE A 328 5.65 -25.90 5.28
N SER A 329 6.98 -25.97 5.24
CA SER A 329 7.80 -27.17 5.46
C SER A 329 7.47 -27.89 6.77
N CYS A 330 7.35 -27.14 7.88
CA CYS A 330 7.07 -27.61 9.24
C CYS A 330 5.62 -28.12 9.45
N GLY A 331 4.77 -28.08 8.42
CA GLY A 331 3.48 -28.77 8.40
C GLY A 331 2.29 -27.95 8.87
N GLY A 332 2.48 -26.65 9.11
CA GLY A 332 1.40 -25.76 9.48
C GLY A 332 0.41 -25.52 8.34
N ASN A 333 -0.60 -24.70 8.62
CA ASN A 333 -1.15 -23.76 7.65
C ASN A 333 -0.63 -22.35 7.99
N ILE A 334 -0.73 -21.40 7.06
CA ILE A 334 -0.54 -19.98 7.35
C ILE A 334 -1.87 -19.23 7.19
N LEU A 335 -2.18 -18.37 8.16
CA LEU A 335 -3.38 -17.54 8.18
C LEU A 335 -2.96 -16.06 8.21
N ILE A 336 -3.10 -15.40 7.05
CA ILE A 336 -2.45 -14.13 6.70
C ILE A 336 -3.41 -12.97 6.97
N ASN A 337 -3.14 -12.17 8.00
CA ASN A 337 -4.01 -11.07 8.40
C ASN A 337 -3.75 -9.75 7.67
N VAL A 338 -4.85 -9.13 7.23
CA VAL A 338 -4.96 -7.72 6.81
C VAL A 338 -5.90 -6.94 7.73
N GLY A 339 -5.65 -5.65 7.92
CA GLY A 339 -6.53 -4.75 8.68
C GLY A 339 -7.23 -3.74 7.76
N PRO A 340 -8.54 -3.86 7.48
CA PRO A 340 -9.26 -2.91 6.62
C PRO A 340 -9.57 -1.59 7.33
N THR A 341 -9.66 -0.50 6.55
CA THR A 341 -10.02 0.83 7.07
C THR A 341 -11.46 0.88 7.58
N LYS A 342 -11.81 1.87 8.41
CA LYS A 342 -13.21 2.11 8.83
C LYS A 342 -14.20 2.27 7.67
N ASP A 343 -13.71 2.66 6.49
CA ASP A 343 -14.51 2.90 5.28
C ASP A 343 -14.63 1.64 4.40
N GLY A 344 -14.09 0.50 4.83
CA GLY A 344 -14.21 -0.79 4.14
C GLY A 344 -13.18 -1.05 3.04
N ILE A 345 -12.11 -0.26 2.98
CA ILE A 345 -11.01 -0.43 2.03
C ILE A 345 -9.93 -1.35 2.62
N ILE A 346 -9.49 -2.33 1.83
CA ILE A 346 -8.21 -3.00 2.05
C ILE A 346 -7.14 -2.11 1.39
N ALA A 347 -6.18 -1.61 2.17
CA ALA A 347 -5.19 -0.65 1.66
C ALA A 347 -4.38 -1.25 0.48
N PRO A 348 -4.03 -0.47 -0.56
CA PRO A 348 -3.34 -0.98 -1.76
C PRO A 348 -2.05 -1.77 -1.48
N ILE A 349 -1.34 -1.45 -0.38
CA ILE A 349 -0.15 -2.21 0.03
C ILE A 349 -0.48 -3.64 0.49
N PHE A 350 -1.61 -3.85 1.17
CA PHE A 350 -2.12 -5.19 1.49
C PHE A 350 -2.62 -5.90 0.22
N GLU A 351 -3.32 -5.17 -0.65
CA GLU A 351 -3.79 -5.70 -1.95
C GLU A 351 -2.60 -6.24 -2.77
N GLU A 352 -1.50 -5.49 -2.81
CA GLU A 352 -0.28 -5.86 -3.54
C GLU A 352 0.38 -7.12 -2.99
N ARG A 353 0.63 -7.21 -1.68
CA ARG A 353 1.23 -8.42 -1.07
C ARG A 353 0.40 -9.67 -1.33
N LEU A 354 -0.93 -9.55 -1.30
CA LEU A 354 -1.83 -10.67 -1.60
C LEU A 354 -1.79 -11.05 -3.09
N ARG A 355 -1.82 -10.09 -4.02
CA ARG A 355 -1.74 -10.38 -5.47
C ARG A 355 -0.37 -10.88 -5.92
N ASP A 356 0.71 -10.40 -5.30
CA ASP A 356 2.07 -10.91 -5.49
C ASP A 356 2.18 -12.38 -5.05
N LEU A 357 1.71 -12.69 -3.84
CA LEU A 357 1.64 -14.04 -3.29
C LEU A 357 0.86 -14.98 -4.23
N GLY A 358 -0.33 -14.55 -4.69
CA GLY A 358 -1.12 -15.30 -5.67
C GLY A 358 -0.41 -15.52 -7.01
N SER A 359 0.34 -14.51 -7.48
CA SER A 359 1.14 -14.60 -8.70
C SER A 359 2.30 -15.58 -8.57
N TRP A 360 2.95 -15.65 -7.41
CA TRP A 360 3.96 -16.67 -7.09
C TRP A 360 3.34 -18.08 -6.99
N LEU A 361 2.22 -18.21 -6.28
CA LEU A 361 1.48 -19.46 -6.11
C LEU A 361 0.93 -20.03 -7.43
N LYS A 362 0.67 -19.19 -8.44
CA LYS A 362 0.29 -19.63 -9.78
C LYS A 362 1.37 -20.45 -10.49
N VAL A 363 2.65 -20.23 -10.16
CA VAL A 363 3.79 -21.02 -10.65
C VAL A 363 4.14 -22.13 -9.66
N ASN A 364 4.30 -21.76 -8.39
CA ASN A 364 4.93 -22.58 -7.36
C ASN A 364 3.97 -23.36 -6.45
N GLY A 365 2.66 -23.13 -6.54
CA GLY A 365 1.65 -23.71 -5.65
C GLY A 365 1.58 -25.23 -5.62
N LYS A 366 2.13 -25.93 -6.63
CA LYS A 366 2.29 -27.41 -6.63
C LYS A 366 3.28 -27.92 -5.58
N ALA A 367 4.10 -27.04 -5.01
CA ALA A 367 4.98 -27.30 -3.87
C ALA A 367 4.39 -26.81 -2.53
N ILE A 368 3.14 -26.35 -2.53
CA ILE A 368 2.41 -25.87 -1.34
C ILE A 368 1.16 -26.72 -1.11
N TYR A 369 0.13 -26.58 -1.95
CA TYR A 369 -1.17 -27.26 -1.77
C TYR A 369 -1.03 -28.78 -1.77
N SER A 370 -1.80 -29.45 -0.91
CA SER A 370 -1.76 -30.91 -0.69
C SER A 370 -0.38 -31.52 -0.34
N THR A 371 0.68 -30.72 -0.13
CA THR A 371 2.01 -31.26 0.19
C THR A 371 2.12 -31.77 1.62
N LYS A 372 2.96 -32.78 1.82
CA LYS A 372 3.30 -33.36 3.12
C LYS A 372 4.67 -32.87 3.60
N PRO A 373 4.90 -32.66 4.90
CA PRO A 373 6.24 -32.50 5.45
C PRO A 373 7.18 -33.60 4.98
N TRP A 374 8.38 -33.25 4.54
CA TRP A 374 9.41 -34.23 4.22
C TRP A 374 10.21 -34.61 5.48
N ILE A 375 11.12 -35.58 5.36
CA ILE A 375 11.99 -36.02 6.47
C ILE A 375 13.02 -34.96 6.91
N PHE A 376 13.17 -33.88 6.14
CA PHE A 376 13.85 -32.65 6.51
C PHE A 376 12.90 -31.46 6.21
N GLN A 377 13.00 -30.38 7.00
CA GLN A 377 12.20 -29.16 6.84
C GLN A 377 12.96 -28.06 6.10
N ASN A 378 14.26 -27.99 6.31
CA ASN A 378 15.20 -27.07 5.68
C ASN A 378 16.46 -27.82 5.22
N ASP A 379 17.26 -27.21 4.35
CA ASP A 379 18.55 -27.82 3.97
C ASP A 379 19.64 -27.59 5.03
N THR A 380 20.56 -28.54 5.12
CA THR A 380 21.64 -28.59 6.10
C THR A 380 22.92 -27.86 5.68
N VAL A 381 22.99 -27.37 4.43
CA VAL A 381 24.18 -26.70 3.86
C VAL A 381 23.87 -25.31 3.31
N THR A 382 22.76 -25.13 2.58
CA THR A 382 22.36 -23.81 2.06
C THR A 382 21.24 -23.18 2.90
N SER A 383 21.53 -22.06 3.55
CA SER A 383 20.55 -21.25 4.28
C SER A 383 19.46 -20.69 3.38
N GLY A 384 18.24 -20.56 3.89
CA GLY A 384 17.11 -20.05 3.10
C GLY A 384 16.56 -21.06 2.09
N VAL A 385 16.74 -22.36 2.34
CA VAL A 385 16.14 -23.45 1.56
C VAL A 385 15.24 -24.29 2.46
N TYR A 386 13.97 -24.37 2.11
CA TYR A 386 12.92 -25.14 2.80
C TYR A 386 12.46 -26.30 1.93
N THR A 387 12.08 -27.44 2.51
CA THR A 387 11.82 -28.68 1.74
C THR A 387 10.48 -29.35 2.05
N LYS A 388 9.90 -29.99 1.03
CA LYS A 388 8.55 -30.58 1.04
C LYS A 388 8.43 -31.85 0.23
N GLY A 389 7.59 -32.78 0.68
CA GLY A 389 7.20 -33.97 -0.08
C GLY A 389 5.96 -33.72 -0.95
N SER A 390 5.80 -34.52 -1.99
CA SER A 390 4.55 -34.63 -2.74
C SER A 390 3.37 -35.08 -1.87
N GLU A 391 2.16 -34.85 -2.40
CA GLU A 391 0.90 -35.42 -1.90
C GLU A 391 0.95 -36.95 -1.81
N ASN A 392 1.52 -37.62 -2.82
CA ASN A 392 1.78 -39.05 -2.82
C ASN A 392 3.23 -39.34 -2.42
N ASP A 393 3.43 -40.17 -1.39
CA ASP A 393 4.77 -40.63 -0.98
C ASP A 393 5.38 -41.64 -1.99
N VAL A 394 4.53 -42.29 -2.79
CA VAL A 394 4.92 -43.25 -3.85
C VAL A 394 5.75 -42.59 -4.96
N ASP A 395 5.49 -41.31 -5.27
CA ASP A 395 6.22 -40.56 -6.30
C ASP A 395 7.65 -40.17 -5.86
N GLN A 396 7.97 -40.35 -4.57
CA GLN A 396 9.22 -39.95 -3.89
C GLN A 396 9.71 -38.54 -4.28
N LYS A 397 8.78 -37.63 -4.53
CA LYS A 397 9.07 -36.32 -5.09
C LYS A 397 9.32 -35.31 -3.99
N VAL A 398 10.45 -34.62 -4.07
CA VAL A 398 10.84 -33.57 -3.13
C VAL A 398 10.88 -32.23 -3.84
N TYR A 399 10.27 -31.22 -3.23
CA TYR A 399 10.42 -29.83 -3.59
C TYR A 399 11.40 -29.15 -2.63
N ALA A 400 12.32 -28.34 -3.17
CA ALA A 400 13.16 -27.42 -2.41
C ALA A 400 12.83 -25.98 -2.81
N ILE A 401 12.25 -25.23 -1.89
CA ILE A 401 11.93 -23.80 -2.00
C ILE A 401 13.15 -23.03 -1.50
N VAL A 402 13.94 -22.50 -2.44
CA VAL A 402 15.02 -21.54 -2.18
C VAL A 402 14.41 -20.14 -2.05
N LEU A 403 14.98 -19.25 -1.22
CA LEU A 403 14.50 -17.87 -1.04
C LEU A 403 15.37 -16.78 -1.69
N GLU A 404 16.66 -17.05 -1.95
CA GLU A 404 17.56 -16.17 -2.71
C GLU A 404 18.09 -16.88 -3.97
N TRP A 405 18.23 -16.17 -5.09
CA TRP A 405 18.88 -16.74 -6.27
C TRP A 405 20.38 -16.92 -6.03
N PRO A 406 20.97 -18.12 -6.28
CA PRO A 406 22.39 -18.34 -5.98
C PRO A 406 23.32 -17.46 -6.79
N LYS A 407 24.21 -16.73 -6.11
CA LYS A 407 25.08 -15.68 -6.68
C LYS A 407 26.05 -16.17 -7.78
N GLU A 408 26.33 -17.48 -7.82
CA GLU A 408 27.16 -18.13 -8.86
C GLU A 408 26.36 -19.09 -9.76
N ARG A 409 25.01 -19.02 -9.75
CA ARG A 409 24.09 -19.98 -10.40
C ARG A 409 24.25 -21.45 -9.95
N GLN A 410 24.91 -21.69 -8.80
CA GLN A 410 25.13 -23.02 -8.22
C GLN A 410 24.35 -23.16 -6.91
N LEU A 411 23.53 -24.19 -6.80
CA LEU A 411 22.78 -24.54 -5.59
C LEU A 411 23.31 -25.88 -5.04
N LEU A 412 23.77 -25.87 -3.78
CA LEU A 412 24.21 -27.07 -3.08
C LEU A 412 23.15 -27.49 -2.07
N LEU A 413 22.58 -28.69 -2.24
CA LEU A 413 21.64 -29.27 -1.28
C LEU A 413 22.32 -30.43 -0.56
N GLY A 414 22.46 -30.34 0.77
CA GLY A 414 23.08 -31.40 1.59
C GLY A 414 22.15 -32.59 1.87
N SER A 415 20.85 -32.38 1.82
CA SER A 415 19.85 -33.30 2.38
C SER A 415 19.30 -34.34 1.38
N PRO A 416 18.96 -34.00 0.13
CA PRO A 416 18.50 -34.97 -0.88
C PRO A 416 19.63 -35.86 -1.41
N LYS A 417 19.35 -37.16 -1.62
CA LYS A 417 20.30 -38.12 -2.20
C LYS A 417 19.77 -38.62 -3.54
N LEU A 418 20.55 -38.41 -4.60
CA LEU A 418 20.14 -38.72 -5.98
C LEU A 418 20.61 -40.11 -6.43
N SER A 419 19.77 -40.77 -7.22
CA SER A 419 20.06 -41.97 -8.01
C SER A 419 20.40 -41.61 -9.48
N GLN A 420 20.83 -42.59 -10.29
CA GLN A 420 21.10 -42.37 -11.72
C GLN A 420 19.83 -42.00 -12.52
N ASP A 421 18.66 -42.47 -12.10
CA ASP A 421 17.36 -42.16 -12.73
C ASP A 421 16.74 -40.84 -12.23
N SER A 422 17.41 -40.13 -11.31
CA SER A 422 16.86 -38.94 -10.66
C SER A 422 16.68 -37.78 -11.62
N LYS A 423 15.48 -37.20 -11.62
CA LYS A 423 15.16 -36.03 -12.46
C LYS A 423 15.12 -34.78 -11.61
N LEU A 424 15.93 -33.79 -12.01
CA LEU A 424 15.90 -32.43 -11.50
C LEU A 424 15.14 -31.53 -12.47
N SER A 425 14.24 -30.70 -11.97
CA SER A 425 13.59 -29.66 -12.78
C SER A 425 13.22 -28.45 -11.94
N ILE A 426 13.23 -27.27 -12.55
CA ILE A 426 12.85 -26.00 -11.92
C ILE A 426 11.42 -25.70 -12.34
N LEU A 427 10.54 -25.34 -11.39
CA LEU A 427 9.18 -24.93 -11.73
C LEU A 427 9.22 -23.62 -12.56
N GLY A 428 8.57 -23.64 -13.72
CA GLY A 428 8.47 -22.47 -14.62
C GLY A 428 9.56 -22.34 -15.69
N PHE A 429 10.58 -23.20 -15.73
CA PHE A 429 11.80 -22.98 -16.54
C PHE A 429 12.06 -23.95 -17.71
N LEU A 430 12.76 -23.44 -18.72
CA LEU A 430 13.44 -24.13 -19.83
C LEU A 430 14.79 -23.40 -20.04
N VAL A 431 15.93 -24.10 -20.12
CA VAL A 431 17.28 -23.52 -19.91
C VAL A 431 18.29 -23.92 -21.01
N CYS A 432 19.19 -23.01 -21.44
CA CYS A 432 20.36 -23.33 -22.30
C CYS A 432 21.48 -22.23 -22.31
N THR A 433 22.44 -22.36 -21.40
CA THR A 433 23.70 -21.57 -21.13
C THR A 433 24.55 -21.15 -22.35
N THR A 434 25.50 -20.16 -22.38
CA THR A 434 26.08 -19.06 -21.52
C THR A 434 26.94 -18.13 -22.48
N ILE A 435 27.98 -17.29 -22.21
CA ILE A 435 28.91 -17.00 -21.07
C ILE A 435 29.68 -15.63 -21.23
N LEU A 436 30.23 -15.09 -20.12
CA LEU A 436 31.32 -14.06 -19.91
C LEU A 436 31.76 -13.01 -20.97
N VAL A 437 31.85 -11.71 -20.55
CA VAL A 437 32.74 -10.62 -21.08
C VAL A 437 33.11 -9.60 -19.93
N HIS A 438 34.00 -8.60 -20.13
CA HIS A 438 34.42 -7.54 -19.17
C HIS A 438 34.66 -6.13 -19.81
N LEU A 439 34.08 -5.05 -19.23
CA LEU A 439 34.63 -3.78 -18.62
C LEU A 439 35.95 -3.13 -19.16
N VAL A 440 36.30 -1.81 -19.09
CA VAL A 440 35.94 -0.61 -18.25
C VAL A 440 36.18 0.76 -19.01
N GLU A 441 35.22 1.72 -18.95
CA GLU A 441 35.23 3.23 -18.84
C GLU A 441 36.41 4.13 -19.41
N SER A 442 36.39 5.48 -19.51
CA SER A 442 35.69 6.59 -18.79
C SER A 442 35.78 8.00 -19.46
N GLU A 443 34.83 8.90 -19.13
CA GLU A 443 34.89 10.36 -18.75
C GLU A 443 35.94 11.37 -19.33
N SER A 444 35.82 12.72 -19.19
CA SER A 444 34.73 13.73 -19.09
C SER A 444 35.36 15.16 -19.10
N THR A 445 34.60 16.27 -19.18
CA THR A 445 35.08 17.64 -18.81
C THR A 445 33.94 18.68 -18.68
N THR A 446 34.14 19.71 -17.87
CA THR A 446 33.13 20.69 -17.39
C THR A 446 33.43 22.17 -17.74
N PRO A 447 32.48 23.12 -17.58
CA PRO A 447 32.41 24.34 -18.41
C PRO A 447 33.00 25.63 -17.79
N ALA A 448 32.83 26.76 -18.50
CA ALA A 448 33.37 28.08 -18.17
C ALA A 448 32.33 29.07 -17.58
N SER A 449 32.83 30.13 -16.92
CA SER A 449 32.04 31.14 -16.18
C SER A 449 31.16 32.03 -17.07
N GLN A 450 29.98 32.39 -16.55
CA GLN A 450 29.09 33.41 -17.13
C GLN A 450 29.47 34.84 -16.69
N THR A 451 29.01 35.82 -17.46
CA THR A 451 29.04 37.25 -17.17
C THR A 451 27.70 37.74 -16.62
N ASN A 452 27.72 38.79 -15.80
CA ASN A 452 26.52 39.36 -15.19
C ASN A 452 25.62 40.06 -16.24
N VAL A 453 24.40 39.56 -16.45
CA VAL A 453 23.42 40.07 -17.44
C VAL A 453 22.16 40.52 -16.70
N GLN A 454 21.58 41.66 -17.11
CA GLN A 454 20.33 42.18 -16.56
C GLN A 454 19.17 41.88 -17.52
N TYR A 455 18.06 41.35 -16.98
CA TYR A 455 16.89 40.94 -17.75
C TYR A 455 15.79 42.00 -17.72
N ASN A 456 15.18 42.29 -18.87
CA ASN A 456 14.03 43.19 -18.99
C ASN A 456 12.72 42.41 -18.92
N ALA A 457 11.61 43.10 -18.63
CA ALA A 457 10.25 42.52 -18.61
C ALA A 457 9.67 42.31 -20.03
N THR A 458 10.42 41.66 -20.92
CA THR A 458 9.97 41.21 -22.25
C THR A 458 10.38 39.76 -22.46
N TRP A 459 9.58 38.96 -23.17
CA TRP A 459 9.86 37.53 -23.34
C TRP A 459 11.19 37.27 -24.05
N GLU A 460 11.54 38.08 -25.05
CA GLU A 460 12.83 38.00 -25.75
C GLU A 460 14.03 38.21 -24.82
N SER A 461 13.85 38.95 -23.72
CA SER A 461 14.87 39.11 -22.69
C SER A 461 14.81 37.99 -21.64
N LEU A 462 13.62 37.57 -21.20
CA LEU A 462 13.46 36.55 -20.17
C LEU A 462 13.85 35.15 -20.66
N ASP A 463 13.46 34.78 -21.88
CA ASP A 463 13.77 33.49 -22.51
C ASP A 463 15.26 33.41 -22.94
N SER A 464 15.97 34.54 -22.97
CA SER A 464 17.44 34.57 -23.16
C SER A 464 18.24 34.21 -21.90
N ARG A 465 17.58 34.04 -20.74
CA ARG A 465 18.24 33.58 -19.52
C ARG A 465 18.66 32.11 -19.70
N PRO A 466 19.95 31.77 -19.60
CA PRO A 466 20.39 30.39 -19.72
C PRO A 466 19.82 29.55 -18.58
N LEU A 467 19.38 28.33 -18.91
CA LEU A 467 18.89 27.36 -17.94
C LEU A 467 19.99 27.02 -16.90
N PRO A 468 19.71 27.11 -15.58
CA PRO A 468 20.62 26.64 -14.54
C PRO A 468 21.04 25.18 -14.76
N GLN A 469 22.35 24.94 -14.86
CA GLN A 469 22.94 23.64 -15.22
C GLN A 469 22.40 22.48 -14.36
N TRP A 470 22.20 22.71 -13.06
CA TRP A 470 21.69 21.71 -12.13
C TRP A 470 20.35 21.10 -12.57
N TYR A 471 19.48 21.88 -13.24
CA TYR A 471 18.14 21.41 -13.62
C TYR A 471 18.18 20.48 -14.83
N ASP A 472 19.07 20.71 -15.81
CA ASP A 472 19.26 19.71 -16.88
C ASP A 472 20.00 18.46 -16.38
N GLU A 473 20.90 18.59 -15.42
CA GLU A 473 21.59 17.44 -14.81
C GLU A 473 20.66 16.61 -13.90
N ALA A 474 19.66 17.25 -13.29
CA ALA A 474 18.78 16.68 -12.29
C ALA A 474 17.90 15.51 -12.79
N LYS A 475 17.30 15.65 -13.99
CA LYS A 475 16.33 14.75 -14.64
C LYS A 475 15.05 14.35 -13.88
N ILE A 476 15.08 14.15 -12.56
CA ILE A 476 13.98 13.57 -11.77
C ILE A 476 13.67 14.44 -10.56
N GLY A 477 12.42 14.87 -10.45
CA GLY A 477 11.87 15.57 -9.28
C GLY A 477 10.65 14.86 -8.69
N ILE A 478 10.33 15.17 -7.43
CA ILE A 478 9.09 14.75 -6.75
C ILE A 478 8.13 15.93 -6.63
N PHE A 479 6.82 15.68 -6.72
CA PHE A 479 5.77 16.68 -6.60
C PHE A 479 4.70 16.23 -5.59
N LEU A 480 4.11 17.19 -4.87
CA LEU A 480 3.25 16.95 -3.71
C LEU A 480 1.99 17.81 -3.78
N HIS A 481 0.92 17.28 -4.37
CA HIS A 481 -0.41 17.88 -4.28
C HIS A 481 -1.06 17.60 -2.94
N TRP A 482 -0.99 18.60 -2.05
CA TRP A 482 -1.51 18.53 -0.69
C TRP A 482 -2.28 19.81 -0.34
N GLY A 483 -3.42 19.67 0.35
CA GLY A 483 -4.32 20.78 0.64
C GLY A 483 -5.65 20.30 1.22
N VAL A 484 -6.64 21.20 1.31
CA VAL A 484 -7.94 20.91 1.95
C VAL A 484 -8.72 19.82 1.20
N PHE A 485 -8.50 19.64 -0.12
CA PHE A 485 -9.07 18.55 -0.89
C PHE A 485 -8.67 17.14 -0.40
N SER A 486 -7.53 17.00 0.30
CA SER A 486 -7.15 15.73 0.93
C SER A 486 -8.07 15.35 2.10
N VAL A 487 -8.99 16.21 2.56
CA VAL A 487 -9.98 15.89 3.60
C VAL A 487 -11.14 15.04 3.07
N PRO A 488 -11.91 15.45 2.03
CA PRO A 488 -12.87 14.55 1.39
C PRO A 488 -12.18 13.36 0.72
N SER A 489 -10.93 13.50 0.23
CA SER A 489 -10.15 12.39 -0.37
C SER A 489 -10.91 11.65 -1.49
N PHE A 490 -11.73 12.34 -2.28
CA PHE A 490 -12.69 11.71 -3.21
C PHE A 490 -12.66 12.38 -4.59
N GLY A 491 -12.71 11.59 -5.66
CA GLY A 491 -12.73 12.10 -7.02
C GLY A 491 -11.36 12.60 -7.48
N SER A 492 -10.99 13.84 -7.14
CA SER A 492 -9.63 14.39 -7.27
C SER A 492 -9.50 15.71 -6.46
N GLU A 493 -8.34 16.34 -6.51
CA GLU A 493 -8.07 17.72 -6.06
C GLU A 493 -9.06 18.78 -6.61
N TRP A 494 -9.73 18.52 -7.74
CA TRP A 494 -10.80 19.36 -8.28
C TRP A 494 -12.14 19.19 -7.54
N PHE A 495 -12.13 18.68 -6.30
CA PHE A 495 -13.33 18.41 -5.50
C PHE A 495 -14.28 19.61 -5.43
N TRP A 496 -13.74 20.81 -5.12
CA TRP A 496 -14.55 22.02 -4.92
C TRP A 496 -15.37 22.37 -6.17
N ILE A 497 -14.71 22.53 -7.31
CA ILE A 497 -15.36 22.96 -8.56
C ILE A 497 -16.29 21.88 -9.11
N ASN A 498 -15.90 20.60 -9.05
CA ASN A 498 -16.79 19.52 -9.48
C ASN A 498 -18.07 19.42 -8.63
N TRP A 499 -17.96 19.60 -7.31
CA TRP A 499 -19.14 19.67 -6.42
C TRP A 499 -19.96 20.92 -6.74
N LYS A 500 -19.31 22.07 -6.94
CA LYS A 500 -19.97 23.35 -7.21
C LYS A 500 -20.74 23.38 -8.54
N ASP A 501 -20.21 22.70 -9.56
CA ASP A 501 -20.84 22.52 -10.88
C ASP A 501 -21.87 21.38 -10.90
N ASN A 502 -22.16 20.77 -9.74
CA ASN A 502 -23.17 19.73 -9.53
C ASN A 502 -22.89 18.42 -10.28
N VAL A 503 -21.61 18.04 -10.44
CA VAL A 503 -21.22 16.75 -11.02
C VAL A 503 -21.70 15.62 -10.07
N SER A 504 -22.67 14.82 -10.52
CA SER A 504 -23.54 14.01 -9.64
C SER A 504 -22.80 13.20 -8.57
N LYS A 505 -21.71 12.50 -8.92
CA LYS A 505 -20.93 11.67 -7.98
C LYS A 505 -20.40 12.45 -6.76
N TYR A 506 -20.14 13.76 -6.89
CA TYR A 506 -19.67 14.61 -5.79
C TYR A 506 -20.84 15.16 -4.96
N VAL A 507 -21.98 15.46 -5.60
CA VAL A 507 -23.22 15.85 -4.89
C VAL A 507 -23.74 14.66 -4.06
N GLU A 508 -23.86 13.48 -4.67
CA GLU A 508 -24.24 12.23 -4.00
C GLU A 508 -23.30 11.87 -2.85
N PHE A 509 -21.99 12.07 -3.01
CA PHE A 509 -20.99 11.89 -1.96
C PHE A 509 -21.18 12.88 -0.80
N MET A 510 -21.51 14.14 -1.08
CA MET A 510 -21.75 15.14 -0.05
C MET A 510 -23.07 14.91 0.68
N ASP A 511 -24.17 14.70 -0.04
CA ASP A 511 -25.51 14.44 0.52
C ASP A 511 -25.56 13.15 1.37
N LYS A 512 -24.72 12.15 1.04
CA LYS A 512 -24.60 10.89 1.80
C LYS A 512 -23.79 11.04 3.09
N ASN A 513 -22.69 11.80 3.06
CA ASN A 513 -21.65 11.74 4.09
C ASN A 513 -21.55 13.00 4.98
N TYR A 514 -22.17 14.12 4.60
CA TYR A 514 -22.02 15.41 5.28
C TYR A 514 -23.40 16.06 5.55
N PRO A 515 -23.54 16.84 6.64
CA PRO A 515 -24.84 17.40 7.02
C PRO A 515 -25.31 18.50 6.05
N PRO A 516 -26.64 18.67 5.85
CA PRO A 516 -27.17 19.75 5.03
C PRO A 516 -26.65 21.13 5.47
N GLY A 517 -26.09 21.88 4.53
CA GLY A 517 -25.50 23.20 4.78
C GLY A 517 -23.99 23.20 5.10
N PHE A 518 -23.33 22.04 5.13
CA PHE A 518 -21.87 21.93 5.17
C PHE A 518 -21.24 22.67 3.97
N THR A 519 -20.13 23.38 4.21
CA THR A 519 -19.39 24.15 3.19
C THR A 519 -18.01 23.54 2.95
N TYR A 520 -17.33 23.90 1.86
CA TYR A 520 -15.95 23.44 1.66
C TYR A 520 -14.97 24.02 2.70
N GLN A 521 -15.28 25.20 3.24
CA GLN A 521 -14.50 25.83 4.30
C GLN A 521 -14.52 25.00 5.61
N ASP A 522 -15.60 24.26 5.88
CA ASP A 522 -15.68 23.38 7.05
C ASP A 522 -14.66 22.22 7.01
N PHE A 523 -14.21 21.80 5.82
CA PHE A 523 -13.15 20.79 5.70
C PHE A 523 -11.80 21.26 6.27
N ALA A 524 -11.50 22.56 6.25
CA ALA A 524 -10.17 23.06 6.63
C ALA A 524 -9.82 22.80 8.11
N ARG A 525 -10.82 22.65 8.99
CA ARG A 525 -10.63 22.21 10.38
C ARG A 525 -10.13 20.76 10.47
N ASP A 526 -10.59 19.91 9.55
CA ASP A 526 -10.36 18.46 9.59
C ASP A 526 -9.10 18.05 8.77
N PHE A 527 -8.40 19.04 8.20
CA PHE A 527 -7.03 18.97 7.67
C PHE A 527 -6.04 19.12 8.84
N THR A 528 -5.56 18.00 9.37
CA THR A 528 -4.88 17.94 10.68
C THR A 528 -3.36 17.98 10.60
N ALA A 529 -2.78 17.46 9.51
CA ALA A 529 -1.36 17.14 9.39
C ALA A 529 -0.79 16.39 10.64
N GLU A 530 -1.61 15.56 11.30
CA GLU A 530 -1.32 15.06 12.65
C GLU A 530 -0.06 14.18 12.76
N PHE A 531 0.31 13.49 11.67
CA PHE A 531 1.51 12.67 11.50
C PHE A 531 2.50 13.26 10.49
N TYR A 532 2.25 14.48 9.99
CA TYR A 532 3.19 15.14 9.08
C TYR A 532 4.53 15.35 9.77
N ASN A 533 5.56 14.70 9.23
CA ASN A 533 6.95 14.88 9.61
C ASN A 533 7.77 15.22 8.35
N PRO A 534 8.32 16.45 8.23
CA PRO A 534 9.09 16.85 7.06
C PRO A 534 10.38 16.03 6.90
N ASP A 535 10.90 15.44 7.99
CA ASP A 535 12.12 14.61 7.97
C ASP A 535 11.91 13.26 7.29
N ASP A 536 10.76 12.62 7.54
CA ASP A 536 10.38 11.36 6.89
C ASP A 536 10.14 11.57 5.40
N TRP A 537 9.56 12.70 5.02
CA TRP A 537 9.36 13.09 3.62
C TRP A 537 10.70 13.36 2.93
N ALA A 538 11.60 14.10 3.56
CA ALA A 538 12.94 14.38 3.02
C ALA A 538 13.77 13.10 2.83
N GLU A 539 13.76 12.17 3.79
CA GLU A 539 14.39 10.86 3.65
C GLU A 539 13.80 10.07 2.48
N LEU A 540 12.47 10.03 2.37
CA LEU A 540 11.78 9.35 1.28
C LEU A 540 12.20 9.90 -0.10
N PHE A 541 12.17 11.21 -0.29
CA PHE A 541 12.52 11.84 -1.58
C PHE A 541 14.02 11.73 -1.89
N GLN A 542 14.88 11.71 -0.87
CA GLN A 542 16.30 11.43 -1.08
C GLN A 542 16.54 9.97 -1.47
N SER A 543 15.78 9.04 -0.87
CA SER A 543 15.86 7.60 -1.15
C SER A 543 15.32 7.21 -2.52
N SER A 544 14.44 8.03 -3.12
CA SER A 544 13.92 7.82 -4.49
C SER A 544 14.91 8.17 -5.60
N GLY A 545 16.07 8.74 -5.23
CA GLY A 545 17.11 9.15 -6.17
C GLY A 545 16.90 10.53 -6.79
N ALA A 546 15.72 11.15 -6.62
CA ALA A 546 15.37 12.47 -7.13
C ALA A 546 16.40 13.56 -6.76
N LYS A 547 16.32 14.71 -7.44
CA LYS A 547 17.24 15.85 -7.29
C LYS A 547 16.54 17.16 -6.93
N TYR A 548 15.22 17.21 -7.02
CA TYR A 548 14.40 18.33 -6.57
C TYR A 548 13.04 17.85 -6.05
N VAL A 549 12.40 18.67 -5.22
CA VAL A 549 11.03 18.48 -4.75
C VAL A 549 10.22 19.75 -4.93
N VAL A 550 8.97 19.61 -5.36
CA VAL A 550 7.99 20.68 -5.54
C VAL A 550 6.81 20.43 -4.60
N LEU A 551 6.50 21.37 -3.71
CA LEU A 551 5.31 21.31 -2.86
C LEU A 551 4.24 22.28 -3.35
N THR A 552 2.98 21.83 -3.45
CA THR A 552 1.83 22.71 -3.64
C THR A 552 1.73 23.70 -2.48
N SER A 553 2.15 24.95 -2.72
CA SER A 553 2.09 26.02 -1.73
C SER A 553 0.65 26.52 -1.55
N LYS A 554 -0.06 26.64 -2.68
CA LYS A 554 -1.46 27.07 -2.80
C LYS A 554 -2.04 26.44 -4.07
N HIS A 555 -3.12 25.67 -3.92
CA HIS A 555 -3.90 25.14 -5.05
C HIS A 555 -5.08 26.08 -5.38
N HIS A 556 -5.89 25.73 -6.37
CA HIS A 556 -6.92 26.62 -6.91
C HIS A 556 -8.01 27.04 -5.90
N GLU A 557 -8.18 26.35 -4.75
CA GLU A 557 -9.05 26.81 -3.66
C GLU A 557 -8.47 27.94 -2.79
N GLY A 558 -7.29 28.47 -3.12
CA GLY A 558 -6.68 29.62 -2.44
C GLY A 558 -6.07 29.37 -1.06
N TYR A 559 -6.15 28.15 -0.52
CA TYR A 559 -5.62 27.80 0.79
C TYR A 559 -4.08 27.68 0.77
N THR A 560 -3.39 28.43 1.63
CA THR A 560 -1.90 28.44 1.65
C THR A 560 -1.32 27.53 2.73
N LEU A 561 -0.31 26.72 2.38
CA LEU A 561 0.44 25.85 3.33
C LEU A 561 1.52 26.61 4.15
N TRP A 562 1.43 27.94 4.18
CA TRP A 562 2.30 28.86 4.91
C TRP A 562 1.47 30.07 5.41
N PRO A 563 1.93 30.81 6.45
CA PRO A 563 1.24 31.98 6.99
C PRO A 563 1.36 33.21 6.08
N SER A 564 0.63 33.23 4.97
CA SER A 564 0.57 34.39 4.07
C SER A 564 -0.22 35.55 4.69
N ALA A 565 0.32 36.78 4.61
CA ALA A 565 -0.37 37.96 5.13
C ALA A 565 -1.61 38.35 4.29
N VAL A 566 -1.71 37.84 3.05
CA VAL A 566 -2.83 38.09 2.12
C VAL A 566 -3.75 36.87 1.91
N SER A 567 -3.50 35.78 2.66
CA SER A 567 -4.42 34.64 2.85
C SER A 567 -4.72 34.38 4.34
N PHE A 568 -4.84 35.47 5.12
CA PHE A 568 -5.25 35.41 6.53
C PHE A 568 -6.59 34.66 6.69
N SER A 569 -6.71 33.88 7.77
CA SER A 569 -7.85 32.99 8.07
C SER A 569 -8.14 31.89 7.03
N TRP A 570 -7.29 31.70 6.02
CA TRP A 570 -7.42 30.65 5.00
C TRP A 570 -6.05 30.02 4.67
N ASN A 571 -5.33 29.64 5.72
CA ASN A 571 -3.99 29.05 5.63
C ASN A 571 -3.74 28.05 6.78
N SER A 572 -2.67 27.25 6.65
CA SER A 572 -2.33 26.17 7.58
C SER A 572 -1.89 26.61 8.98
N VAL A 573 -1.60 27.89 9.21
CA VAL A 573 -1.29 28.43 10.54
C VAL A 573 -2.56 28.95 11.24
N ASP A 574 -3.48 29.57 10.50
CA ASP A 574 -4.71 30.14 11.05
C ASP A 574 -5.84 29.11 11.23
N VAL A 575 -5.93 28.06 10.39
CA VAL A 575 -6.97 27.03 10.49
C VAL A 575 -6.48 25.65 10.03
N GLY A 576 -6.79 24.63 10.84
CA GLY A 576 -6.43 23.23 10.60
C GLY A 576 -5.23 22.79 11.45
N PRO A 577 -4.03 22.62 10.87
CA PRO A 577 -2.89 22.00 11.55
C PRO A 577 -2.09 22.98 12.45
N HIS A 578 -2.35 24.28 12.34
CA HIS A 578 -1.65 25.37 13.04
C HIS A 578 -0.12 25.33 12.90
N ARG A 579 0.37 25.05 11.68
CA ARG A 579 1.79 24.84 11.32
C ARG A 579 2.16 25.51 9.99
N ASP A 580 3.39 25.99 9.88
CA ASP A 580 4.00 26.41 8.59
C ASP A 580 4.54 25.16 7.89
N LEU A 581 3.64 24.42 7.25
CA LEU A 581 3.95 23.13 6.64
C LEU A 581 4.99 23.25 5.51
N LEU A 582 4.93 24.36 4.76
CA LEU A 582 5.87 24.65 3.68
C LEU A 582 7.26 24.99 4.24
N GLY A 583 7.34 25.88 5.23
CA GLY A 583 8.60 26.21 5.90
C GLY A 583 9.25 25.01 6.59
N GLU A 584 8.45 24.15 7.23
CA GLU A 584 8.90 22.89 7.81
C GLU A 584 9.56 21.97 6.76
N LEU A 585 8.93 21.75 5.60
CA LEU A 585 9.54 20.94 4.53
C LEU A 585 10.82 21.59 3.98
N ALA A 586 10.75 22.89 3.68
CA ALA A 586 11.85 23.64 3.09
C ALA A 586 13.12 23.63 3.97
N ASN A 587 12.94 23.63 5.29
CA ASN A 587 14.03 23.51 6.26
C ASN A 587 14.57 22.09 6.37
N SER A 588 13.72 21.06 6.39
CA SER A 588 14.18 19.66 6.44
C SER A 588 14.98 19.29 5.18
N ILE A 589 14.44 19.59 4.00
CA ILE A 589 15.09 19.34 2.70
C ILE A 589 16.50 19.92 2.67
N ARG A 590 16.67 21.21 3.00
CA ARG A 590 17.98 21.89 2.98
C ARG A 590 18.96 21.46 4.07
N SER A 591 18.47 20.89 5.18
CA SER A 591 19.33 20.50 6.30
C SER A 591 19.69 19.02 6.31
N LYS A 592 19.05 18.19 5.48
CA LYS A 592 19.19 16.72 5.50
C LYS A 592 19.45 16.07 4.14
N THR A 593 19.33 16.80 3.03
CA THR A 593 19.40 16.25 1.67
C THR A 593 20.13 17.19 0.71
N ASP A 594 20.58 16.65 -0.43
CA ASP A 594 21.12 17.46 -1.54
C ASP A 594 20.02 17.91 -2.53
N LEU A 595 18.74 17.70 -2.19
CA LEU A 595 17.59 18.04 -3.04
C LEU A 595 17.39 19.55 -3.14
N LYS A 596 17.09 20.06 -4.34
CA LYS A 596 16.60 21.43 -4.50
C LYS A 596 15.14 21.53 -4.04
N PHE A 597 14.81 22.55 -3.26
CA PHE A 597 13.45 22.81 -2.81
C PHE A 597 12.73 23.77 -3.76
N GLY A 598 11.48 23.45 -4.12
CA GLY A 598 10.64 24.26 -5.00
C GLY A 598 9.18 24.26 -4.57
N VAL A 599 8.39 25.15 -5.19
CA VAL A 599 6.97 25.32 -4.89
C VAL A 599 6.15 25.32 -6.18
N TYR A 600 5.00 24.65 -6.14
CA TYR A 600 3.89 24.91 -7.04
C TYR A 600 3.06 26.04 -6.46
N HIS A 601 2.58 26.95 -7.30
CA HIS A 601 1.68 28.01 -6.89
C HIS A 601 0.65 28.28 -7.97
N SER A 602 -0.63 28.04 -7.67
CA SER A 602 -1.67 28.49 -8.58
C SER A 602 -1.76 30.01 -8.58
N LEU A 603 -1.71 30.62 -9.76
CA LEU A 603 -1.90 32.05 -9.94
C LEU A 603 -3.32 32.46 -9.56
N MET A 604 -4.34 31.63 -9.86
CA MET A 604 -5.75 31.89 -9.57
C MET A 604 -6.19 31.56 -8.13
N ASP A 605 -7.45 31.85 -7.84
CA ASP A 605 -8.20 31.38 -6.67
C ASP A 605 -9.70 31.33 -7.07
N TRP A 606 -10.28 30.13 -7.13
CA TRP A 606 -11.60 29.87 -7.73
C TRP A 606 -12.75 30.71 -7.14
N PHE A 607 -12.67 31.09 -5.87
CA PHE A 607 -13.76 31.77 -5.17
C PHE A 607 -13.35 33.07 -4.47
N HIS A 608 -12.12 33.56 -4.63
CA HIS A 608 -11.72 34.86 -4.09
C HIS A 608 -12.60 36.00 -4.63
N PRO A 609 -13.17 36.87 -3.78
CA PRO A 609 -13.99 37.98 -4.23
C PRO A 609 -13.27 38.92 -5.22
N LEU A 610 -11.95 39.11 -5.07
CA LEU A 610 -11.16 39.89 -6.03
C LEU A 610 -10.96 39.16 -7.36
N TYR A 611 -10.75 37.83 -7.36
CA TYR A 611 -10.56 37.07 -8.62
C TYR A 611 -11.86 37.03 -9.43
N LEU A 612 -12.98 36.74 -8.75
CA LEU A 612 -14.32 36.78 -9.34
C LEU A 612 -14.68 38.18 -9.87
N ARG A 613 -14.22 39.24 -9.20
CA ARG A 613 -14.36 40.62 -9.67
C ARG A 613 -13.53 40.89 -10.93
N ASP A 614 -12.22 40.61 -10.89
CA ASP A 614 -11.34 40.85 -12.05
C ASP A 614 -11.84 40.04 -13.27
N LYS A 615 -12.22 38.76 -13.07
CA LYS A 615 -12.86 37.90 -14.08
C LYS A 615 -14.17 38.46 -14.63
N PHE A 616 -15.03 39.04 -13.77
CA PHE A 616 -16.25 39.74 -14.20
C PHE A 616 -15.94 40.98 -15.07
N THR A 617 -14.82 41.66 -14.83
CA THR A 617 -14.32 42.75 -15.70
C THR A 617 -13.55 42.26 -16.94
N LEU A 618 -13.60 40.97 -17.26
CA LEU A 618 -12.81 40.33 -18.32
C LEU A 618 -11.31 40.58 -18.18
N PHE A 619 -10.82 40.55 -16.93
CA PHE A 619 -9.41 40.76 -16.55
C PHE A 619 -8.84 42.13 -16.96
N THR A 620 -9.70 43.15 -17.09
CA THR A 620 -9.30 44.55 -17.30
C THR A 620 -8.97 45.29 -16.00
N GLU A 621 -9.58 44.89 -14.88
CA GLU A 621 -9.04 45.15 -13.54
C GLU A 621 -8.01 44.07 -13.15
N GLN A 622 -7.11 44.42 -12.23
CA GLN A 622 -5.98 43.60 -11.76
C GLN A 622 -5.89 43.66 -10.21
N MET A 623 -7.03 43.76 -9.53
CA MET A 623 -7.11 43.93 -8.08
C MET A 623 -6.58 42.70 -7.35
N PHE A 624 -6.94 41.50 -7.82
CA PHE A 624 -6.51 40.23 -7.26
C PHE A 624 -5.01 40.01 -7.44
N VAL A 625 -4.47 40.27 -8.63
CA VAL A 625 -3.05 40.08 -8.93
C VAL A 625 -2.20 40.99 -8.06
N LYS A 626 -2.58 42.28 -7.93
CA LYS A 626 -1.82 43.29 -7.17
C LYS A 626 -1.97 43.20 -5.65
N GLN A 627 -3.05 42.59 -5.14
CA GLN A 627 -3.34 42.52 -3.70
C GLN A 627 -3.19 41.10 -3.10
N LYS A 628 -3.11 40.05 -3.94
CA LYS A 628 -2.95 38.67 -3.50
C LYS A 628 -1.84 37.94 -4.24
N SER A 629 -2.03 37.61 -5.53
CA SER A 629 -1.17 36.64 -6.25
C SER A 629 0.32 37.06 -6.31
N ILE A 630 0.62 38.31 -6.69
CA ILE A 630 2.01 38.81 -6.74
C ILE A 630 2.61 38.98 -5.33
N PRO A 631 1.90 39.55 -4.33
CA PRO A 631 2.33 39.50 -2.94
C PRO A 631 2.65 38.09 -2.42
N GLU A 632 1.81 37.08 -2.68
CA GLU A 632 2.06 35.67 -2.29
C GLU A 632 3.33 35.12 -2.95
N LEU A 633 3.56 35.40 -4.24
CA LEU A 633 4.78 34.98 -4.93
C LEU A 633 6.05 35.67 -4.38
N HIS A 634 5.97 36.96 -4.00
CA HIS A 634 7.09 37.62 -3.33
C HIS A 634 7.30 37.11 -1.89
N GLU A 635 6.25 36.82 -1.12
CA GLU A 635 6.37 36.16 0.19
C GLU A 635 7.07 34.82 0.05
N LEU A 636 6.60 33.96 -0.85
CA LEU A 636 7.15 32.63 -1.11
C LEU A 636 8.64 32.68 -1.45
N VAL A 637 9.01 33.57 -2.37
CA VAL A 637 10.40 33.66 -2.84
C VAL A 637 11.34 34.19 -1.75
N ASN A 638 10.95 35.25 -1.02
CA ASN A 638 11.83 35.86 -0.03
C ASN A 638 11.90 35.10 1.30
N ALA A 639 10.83 34.39 1.69
CA ALA A 639 10.81 33.60 2.93
C ALA A 639 11.40 32.20 2.74
N TYR A 640 11.06 31.50 1.65
CA TYR A 640 11.34 30.07 1.49
C TYR A 640 12.35 29.73 0.39
N ASN A 641 12.88 30.73 -0.34
CA ASN A 641 13.98 30.61 -1.30
C ASN A 641 13.85 29.41 -2.31
N PRO A 642 12.71 29.23 -2.99
CA PRO A 642 12.48 28.10 -3.89
C PRO A 642 13.34 28.21 -5.17
N GLU A 643 13.94 27.08 -5.55
CA GLU A 643 14.75 26.93 -6.77
C GLU A 643 13.94 26.41 -7.96
N VAL A 644 12.68 26.00 -7.74
CA VAL A 644 11.67 25.79 -8.78
C VAL A 644 10.41 26.57 -8.39
N ILE A 645 9.85 27.34 -9.31
CA ILE A 645 8.50 27.91 -9.19
C ILE A 645 7.66 27.34 -10.33
N TRP A 646 6.75 26.44 -9.99
CA TRP A 646 5.82 25.81 -10.91
C TRP A 646 4.49 26.58 -10.85
N SER A 647 4.29 27.53 -11.77
CA SER A 647 3.04 28.30 -11.85
C SER A 647 1.94 27.49 -12.53
N ASP A 648 0.68 27.80 -12.23
CA ASP A 648 -0.47 27.09 -12.81
C ASP A 648 -1.79 27.87 -12.63
N GLY A 649 -2.87 27.47 -13.30
CA GLY A 649 -4.14 28.21 -13.23
C GLY A 649 -4.13 29.53 -14.00
N ASP A 650 -3.23 29.64 -14.98
CA ASP A 650 -2.95 30.83 -15.78
C ASP A 650 -3.91 30.99 -16.98
N TRP A 651 -4.51 29.89 -17.42
CA TRP A 651 -5.24 29.73 -18.69
C TRP A 651 -6.43 30.68 -18.92
N GLU A 652 -7.01 31.26 -17.87
CA GLU A 652 -8.16 32.16 -18.01
C GLU A 652 -7.79 33.59 -18.46
N ALA A 653 -6.53 34.01 -18.29
CA ALA A 653 -6.11 35.39 -18.47
C ALA A 653 -4.69 35.53 -19.04
N PRO A 654 -4.37 36.60 -19.79
CA PRO A 654 -3.06 36.77 -20.42
C PRO A 654 -1.96 37.10 -19.40
N ASP A 655 -0.70 36.91 -19.82
CA ASP A 655 0.51 37.24 -19.06
C ASP A 655 0.55 38.70 -18.55
N SER A 656 -0.07 39.61 -19.29
CA SER A 656 -0.23 41.02 -18.96
C SER A 656 -1.25 41.29 -17.84
N TYR A 657 -2.23 40.40 -17.61
CA TYR A 657 -3.07 40.45 -16.41
C TYR A 657 -2.29 39.95 -15.19
N TRP A 658 -1.62 38.80 -15.32
CA TRP A 658 -0.81 38.20 -14.25
C TRP A 658 0.45 39.01 -13.87
N THR A 659 0.84 40.01 -14.67
CA THR A 659 2.10 40.78 -14.53
C THR A 659 3.33 39.87 -14.46
N ALA A 660 3.29 38.78 -15.23
CA ALA A 660 4.26 37.69 -15.13
C ALA A 660 5.66 38.13 -15.56
N LYS A 661 5.77 38.97 -16.60
CA LYS A 661 7.07 39.43 -17.11
C LYS A 661 7.78 40.35 -16.11
N GLU A 662 7.03 41.18 -15.41
CA GLU A 662 7.52 42.05 -14.35
C GLU A 662 8.00 41.22 -13.15
N PHE A 663 7.24 40.20 -12.75
CA PHE A 663 7.64 39.27 -11.69
C PHE A 663 8.90 38.47 -12.07
N LEU A 664 8.95 37.89 -13.28
CA LEU A 664 10.08 37.10 -13.76
C LEU A 664 11.35 37.96 -13.94
N ALA A 665 11.21 39.23 -14.35
CA ALA A 665 12.35 40.15 -14.38
C ALA A 665 12.89 40.44 -12.97
N TRP A 666 12.04 40.66 -11.96
CA TRP A 666 12.49 40.76 -10.57
C TRP A 666 13.13 39.44 -10.09
N LEU A 667 12.50 38.30 -10.40
CA LEU A 667 12.96 36.98 -10.02
C LEU A 667 14.39 36.70 -10.52
N TYR A 668 14.71 37.11 -11.74
CA TYR A 668 16.01 36.87 -12.38
C TYR A 668 17.08 37.95 -12.10
N ASN A 669 16.71 39.16 -11.63
CA ASN A 669 17.66 40.23 -11.34
C ASN A 669 17.97 40.40 -9.84
N ASP A 670 16.94 40.34 -9.00
CA ASP A 670 16.96 40.91 -7.65
C ASP A 670 16.62 39.90 -6.54
N SER A 671 15.96 38.78 -6.86
CA SER A 671 15.56 37.79 -5.88
C SER A 671 16.74 37.02 -5.24
N PRO A 672 16.57 36.45 -4.04
CA PRO A 672 17.60 35.63 -3.38
C PRO A 672 17.92 34.30 -4.09
N VAL A 673 17.13 33.91 -5.11
CA VAL A 673 17.25 32.63 -5.84
C VAL A 673 17.60 32.80 -7.32
N LYS A 674 17.85 34.03 -7.77
CA LYS A 674 18.03 34.39 -9.19
C LYS A 674 19.08 33.58 -9.95
N ASP A 675 20.12 33.11 -9.25
CA ASP A 675 21.23 32.35 -9.83
C ASP A 675 20.90 30.85 -10.00
N THR A 676 19.87 30.33 -9.32
CA THR A 676 19.50 28.90 -9.34
C THR A 676 18.07 28.62 -9.82
N VAL A 677 17.15 29.58 -9.74
CA VAL A 677 15.72 29.34 -9.95
C VAL A 677 15.36 28.96 -11.39
N VAL A 678 14.42 28.02 -11.54
CA VAL A 678 13.73 27.70 -12.80
C VAL A 678 12.23 27.90 -12.68
N VAL A 679 11.58 28.17 -13.82
CA VAL A 679 10.13 28.31 -13.94
C VAL A 679 9.63 27.55 -15.16
N ASN A 680 8.40 27.03 -15.09
CA ASN A 680 7.68 26.45 -16.22
C ASN A 680 7.10 27.53 -17.15
N ASP A 681 6.27 27.12 -18.10
CA ASP A 681 5.67 27.91 -19.19
C ASP A 681 4.21 28.37 -18.93
N ARG A 682 3.67 28.14 -17.73
CA ARG A 682 2.28 28.44 -17.35
C ARG A 682 2.12 29.83 -16.72
N TRP A 683 2.47 30.87 -17.48
CA TRP A 683 2.45 32.26 -17.04
C TRP A 683 1.38 33.14 -17.73
N GLY A 684 0.46 32.53 -18.49
CA GLY A 684 -0.70 33.21 -19.06
C GLY A 684 -1.36 32.42 -20.20
N SER A 685 -2.63 32.75 -20.47
CA SER A 685 -3.42 32.16 -21.55
C SER A 685 -2.67 32.19 -22.90
N GLY A 686 -2.20 31.02 -23.35
CA GLY A 686 -1.45 30.87 -24.60
C GLY A 686 0.06 31.14 -24.52
N ILE A 687 0.65 31.18 -23.33
CA ILE A 687 2.10 31.16 -23.08
C ILE A 687 2.73 29.75 -23.16
N PRO A 688 2.05 28.65 -22.76
CA PRO A 688 2.62 27.31 -22.82
C PRO A 688 3.16 26.90 -24.20
N CYS A 689 4.25 26.12 -24.19
CA CYS A 689 5.09 25.76 -25.34
C CYS A 689 5.79 26.92 -26.08
N LYS A 690 5.90 28.14 -25.50
CA LYS A 690 6.50 29.31 -26.19
C LYS A 690 7.55 30.09 -25.40
N HIS A 691 7.38 30.18 -24.07
CA HIS A 691 8.18 31.04 -23.19
C HIS A 691 8.40 30.35 -21.83
N GLY A 692 9.32 30.85 -21.03
CA GLY A 692 9.65 30.30 -19.71
C GLY A 692 10.87 29.38 -19.72
N GLY A 693 11.37 29.02 -18.53
CA GLY A 693 12.64 28.29 -18.40
C GLY A 693 12.62 26.86 -18.94
N TYR A 694 11.46 26.21 -18.91
CA TYR A 694 11.21 24.93 -19.55
C TYR A 694 9.72 24.78 -19.89
N TYR A 695 9.41 23.96 -20.88
CA TYR A 695 8.02 23.71 -21.31
C TYR A 695 7.38 22.58 -20.51
N THR A 696 6.19 22.83 -19.97
CA THR A 696 5.27 21.81 -19.49
C THR A 696 4.11 21.61 -20.44
N CYS A 697 3.71 22.60 -21.26
CA CYS A 697 2.68 22.53 -22.33
C CYS A 697 1.25 22.11 -21.92
N THR A 698 1.09 20.94 -21.30
CA THR A 698 -0.13 20.27 -20.84
C THR A 698 0.23 19.30 -19.71
N ASP A 699 -0.74 18.84 -18.94
CA ASP A 699 -0.51 17.75 -17.98
C ASP A 699 0.00 16.50 -18.72
N ARG A 700 1.00 15.80 -18.15
CA ARG A 700 1.70 14.65 -18.74
C ARG A 700 2.27 14.89 -20.15
N TYR A 701 2.79 16.09 -20.41
CA TYR A 701 3.45 16.39 -21.68
C TYR A 701 4.71 15.53 -21.88
N ASN A 702 4.67 14.72 -22.93
CA ASN A 702 5.81 14.01 -23.48
C ASN A 702 5.73 14.11 -25.02
N PRO A 703 6.68 14.80 -25.70
CA PRO A 703 6.67 14.91 -27.15
C PRO A 703 7.06 13.60 -27.87
N GLY A 704 7.60 12.60 -27.17
CA GLY A 704 8.04 11.31 -27.74
C GLY A 704 9.23 11.41 -28.71
N VAL A 705 9.82 12.59 -28.84
CA VAL A 705 10.98 12.91 -29.69
C VAL A 705 11.84 13.97 -29.00
N LEU A 706 13.12 14.07 -29.39
CA LEU A 706 13.98 15.16 -28.97
C LEU A 706 13.49 16.50 -29.57
N ILE A 707 13.33 17.51 -28.72
CA ILE A 707 13.04 18.90 -29.10
C ILE A 707 14.15 19.85 -28.63
N GLU A 708 14.25 21.03 -29.23
CA GLU A 708 15.34 21.99 -28.96
C GLU A 708 15.25 22.65 -27.58
N HIS A 709 14.04 22.96 -27.10
CA HIS A 709 13.82 23.59 -25.80
C HIS A 709 13.73 22.55 -24.67
N LYS A 710 14.20 22.90 -23.47
CA LYS A 710 14.04 22.03 -22.29
C LYS A 710 12.55 21.89 -21.94
N TRP A 711 12.16 20.70 -21.50
CA TRP A 711 10.78 20.37 -21.12
C TRP A 711 10.72 19.42 -19.92
N GLU A 712 9.53 19.30 -19.32
CA GLU A 712 9.26 18.47 -18.14
C GLU A 712 7.95 17.66 -18.29
N ASN A 713 8.04 16.33 -18.17
CA ASN A 713 6.89 15.43 -18.01
C ASN A 713 6.38 15.52 -16.57
N CYS A 714 5.40 16.39 -16.33
CA CYS A 714 4.73 16.49 -15.04
C CYS A 714 3.57 15.48 -14.98
N MET A 715 3.69 14.45 -14.13
CA MET A 715 2.78 13.30 -14.10
C MET A 715 2.51 12.76 -12.68
N THR A 716 1.57 11.82 -12.53
CA THR A 716 1.05 11.35 -11.22
C THR A 716 1.21 9.84 -11.02
N LEU A 717 1.62 9.40 -9.83
CA LEU A 717 1.64 7.97 -9.48
C LEU A 717 0.23 7.37 -9.34
N ASP A 718 -0.77 8.17 -8.98
CA ASP A 718 -2.19 7.81 -9.15
C ASP A 718 -2.61 8.19 -10.57
N LYS A 719 -3.00 7.19 -11.38
CA LYS A 719 -3.35 7.35 -12.80
C LYS A 719 -4.53 8.28 -13.04
N ALA A 720 -5.35 8.60 -12.02
CA ALA A 720 -6.59 9.36 -12.13
C ALA A 720 -6.65 10.69 -11.34
N SER A 721 -5.64 11.02 -10.53
CA SER A 721 -5.68 12.18 -9.60
C SER A 721 -4.29 12.70 -9.25
N TRP A 722 -4.16 13.99 -8.95
CA TRP A 722 -2.96 14.57 -8.34
C TRP A 722 -3.03 14.48 -6.81
N GLY A 723 -4.17 14.84 -6.21
CA GLY A 723 -4.46 14.74 -4.78
C GLY A 723 -4.83 13.32 -4.34
N TYR A 724 -4.80 13.08 -3.03
CA TYR A 724 -5.06 11.77 -2.44
C TYR A 724 -6.52 11.31 -2.61
N ARG A 725 -6.71 10.02 -2.97
CA ARG A 725 -8.03 9.36 -3.04
C ARG A 725 -8.12 8.19 -2.05
N ARG A 726 -9.03 8.28 -1.07
CA ARG A 726 -9.22 7.24 -0.02
C ARG A 726 -9.80 5.92 -0.55
N ASN A 727 -10.36 5.93 -1.76
CA ASN A 727 -10.97 4.78 -2.42
C ASN A 727 -10.19 4.26 -3.65
N ALA A 728 -8.94 4.71 -3.86
CA ALA A 728 -8.09 4.22 -4.95
C ALA A 728 -7.67 2.76 -4.74
N LYS A 729 -7.87 1.92 -5.75
CA LYS A 729 -7.45 0.50 -5.78
C LYS A 729 -6.01 0.38 -6.28
N LEU A 730 -5.34 -0.75 -6.06
CA LEU A 730 -3.96 -0.97 -6.57
C LEU A 730 -3.85 -0.77 -8.09
N SER A 731 -4.90 -1.13 -8.84
CA SER A 731 -5.01 -0.90 -10.29
C SER A 731 -4.84 0.55 -10.72
N ASP A 732 -5.20 1.48 -9.85
CA ASP A 732 -5.22 2.90 -10.13
C ASP A 732 -3.82 3.52 -10.03
N TYR A 733 -2.86 2.83 -9.43
CA TYR A 733 -1.48 3.31 -9.30
C TYR A 733 -0.62 2.83 -10.47
N LEU A 734 0.42 3.60 -10.83
CA LEU A 734 1.52 3.08 -11.64
C LEU A 734 2.22 1.94 -10.88
N THR A 735 2.40 0.82 -11.56
CA THR A 735 3.40 -0.19 -11.18
C THR A 735 4.80 0.40 -11.39
N THR A 736 5.80 -0.12 -10.68
CA THR A 736 7.19 0.32 -10.85
C THR A 736 7.69 0.15 -12.29
N ALA A 737 7.22 -0.86 -13.02
CA ALA A 737 7.54 -1.04 -14.43
C ALA A 737 7.01 0.12 -15.32
N GLU A 738 5.74 0.51 -15.14
CA GLU A 738 5.16 1.67 -15.84
C GLU A 738 5.87 2.98 -15.43
N LEU A 739 6.17 3.15 -14.14
CA LEU A 739 6.86 4.35 -13.62
C LEU A 739 8.23 4.57 -14.27
N VAL A 740 9.06 3.52 -14.39
CA VAL A 740 10.41 3.71 -14.95
C VAL A 740 10.41 3.66 -16.48
N GLN A 741 9.39 3.09 -17.12
CA GLN A 741 9.13 3.34 -18.53
C GLN A 741 8.93 4.84 -18.80
N GLU A 742 8.07 5.52 -18.04
CA GLU A 742 7.88 6.98 -18.12
C GLU A 742 9.20 7.75 -17.90
N VAL A 743 10.02 7.36 -16.92
CA VAL A 743 11.34 7.97 -16.67
C VAL A 743 12.27 7.82 -17.88
N VAL A 744 12.37 6.61 -18.45
CA VAL A 744 13.30 6.31 -19.57
C VAL A 744 12.84 6.97 -20.87
N GLU A 745 11.54 6.94 -21.18
CA GLU A 745 10.97 7.61 -22.35
C GLU A 745 11.15 9.13 -22.25
N THR A 746 10.96 9.71 -21.06
CA THR A 746 11.13 11.14 -20.82
C THR A 746 12.59 11.58 -20.99
N VAL A 747 13.52 10.91 -20.31
CA VAL A 747 14.95 11.31 -20.27
C VAL A 747 15.65 11.04 -21.60
N SER A 748 15.32 9.96 -22.30
CA SER A 748 15.87 9.68 -23.65
C SER A 748 15.50 10.75 -24.68
N CYS A 749 14.31 11.37 -24.53
CA CYS A 749 13.83 12.49 -25.33
C CYS A 749 14.26 13.87 -24.78
N GLY A 750 15.18 13.91 -23.81
CA GLY A 750 15.79 15.13 -23.26
C GLY A 750 15.02 15.82 -22.14
N GLY A 751 13.85 15.31 -21.75
CA GLY A 751 13.01 15.89 -20.71
C GLY A 751 13.57 15.71 -19.30
N ASN A 752 12.97 16.43 -18.35
CA ASN A 752 12.92 16.02 -16.95
C ASN A 752 11.57 15.35 -16.67
N ILE A 753 11.46 14.54 -15.62
CA ILE A 753 10.19 14.00 -15.12
C ILE A 753 9.93 14.49 -13.70
N LEU A 754 8.71 14.94 -13.45
CA LEU A 754 8.24 15.44 -12.16
C LEU A 754 7.11 14.53 -11.65
N ILE A 755 7.42 13.75 -10.62
CA ILE A 755 6.65 12.59 -10.17
C ILE A 755 5.77 12.96 -8.98
N ASN A 756 4.47 13.15 -9.21
CA ASN A 756 3.53 13.56 -8.16
C ASN A 756 3.00 12.39 -7.31
N VAL A 757 2.95 12.63 -6.00
CA VAL A 757 2.18 11.85 -5.00
C VAL A 757 1.23 12.75 -4.23
N GLY A 758 0.06 12.23 -3.85
CA GLY A 758 -0.94 12.94 -3.05
C GLY A 758 -0.90 12.50 -1.58
N PRO A 759 -0.50 13.34 -0.61
CA PRO A 759 -0.51 12.98 0.81
C PRO A 759 -1.92 13.07 1.42
N THR A 760 -2.17 12.27 2.46
CA THR A 760 -3.44 12.28 3.21
C THR A 760 -3.62 13.58 3.99
N LYS A 761 -4.86 13.92 4.39
CA LYS A 761 -5.14 15.05 5.31
C LYS A 761 -4.37 15.01 6.64
N ASP A 762 -3.90 13.81 7.02
CA ASP A 762 -3.20 13.53 8.28
C ASP A 762 -1.67 13.59 8.10
N GLY A 763 -1.16 13.90 6.91
CA GLY A 763 0.26 14.13 6.64
C GLY A 763 1.07 12.90 6.20
N ILE A 764 0.39 11.80 5.87
CA ILE A 764 1.02 10.55 5.46
C ILE A 764 1.13 10.50 3.92
N ILE A 765 2.32 10.18 3.42
CA ILE A 765 2.49 9.62 2.08
C ILE A 765 2.25 8.12 2.22
N THR A 766 1.29 7.56 1.48
CA THR A 766 0.84 6.19 1.74
C THR A 766 1.91 5.15 1.36
N PRO A 767 1.97 3.98 2.04
CA PRO A 767 2.99 2.95 1.78
C PRO A 767 3.14 2.51 0.32
N ILE A 768 2.07 2.57 -0.47
CA ILE A 768 2.11 2.26 -1.91
C ILE A 768 2.90 3.33 -2.69
N PHE A 769 2.75 4.62 -2.37
CA PHE A 769 3.59 5.68 -2.91
C PHE A 769 5.04 5.57 -2.38
N GLU A 770 5.23 5.27 -1.09
CA GLU A 770 6.57 5.05 -0.54
C GLU A 770 7.33 3.95 -1.30
N GLU A 771 6.66 2.83 -1.63
CA GLU A 771 7.29 1.71 -2.33
C GLU A 771 7.74 2.11 -3.73
N ARG A 772 6.84 2.68 -4.55
CA ARG A 772 7.18 3.09 -5.93
C ARG A 772 8.35 4.05 -5.99
N LEU A 773 8.43 4.98 -5.04
CA LEU A 773 9.54 5.92 -4.94
C LEU A 773 10.85 5.21 -4.55
N ARG A 774 10.84 4.34 -3.53
CA ARG A 774 12.03 3.58 -3.09
C ARG A 774 12.50 2.53 -4.11
N ASP A 775 11.58 1.94 -4.87
CA ASP A 775 11.88 1.04 -5.98
C ASP A 775 12.61 1.76 -7.12
N LEU A 776 12.09 2.93 -7.54
CA LEU A 776 12.71 3.78 -8.54
C LEU A 776 14.13 4.16 -8.08
N GLY A 777 14.29 4.61 -6.83
CA GLY A 777 15.59 4.88 -6.23
C GLY A 777 16.55 3.68 -6.22
N SER A 778 16.01 2.48 -5.96
CA SER A 778 16.78 1.23 -5.98
C SER A 778 17.28 0.86 -7.38
N TRP A 779 16.49 1.11 -8.43
CA TRP A 779 16.92 0.96 -9.81
C TRP A 779 17.91 2.05 -10.25
N LEU A 780 17.69 3.31 -9.83
CA LEU A 780 18.58 4.44 -10.09
C LEU A 780 19.95 4.28 -9.41
N LYS A 781 20.02 3.57 -8.28
CA LYS A 781 21.29 3.22 -7.62
C LYS A 781 22.20 2.34 -8.51
N VAL A 782 21.62 1.58 -9.44
CA VAL A 782 22.35 0.76 -10.42
C VAL A 782 22.50 1.50 -11.75
N ASN A 783 21.42 2.10 -12.26
CA ASN A 783 21.30 2.59 -13.63
C ASN A 783 21.51 4.12 -13.77
N GLY A 784 21.65 4.85 -12.65
CA GLY A 784 21.64 6.31 -12.60
C GLY A 784 22.74 7.01 -13.42
N LYS A 785 23.87 6.35 -13.72
CA LYS A 785 24.89 6.87 -14.66
C LYS A 785 24.35 7.11 -16.08
N ALA A 786 23.27 6.43 -16.49
CA ALA A 786 22.60 6.63 -17.77
C ALA A 786 21.46 7.66 -17.71
N ILE A 787 21.15 8.20 -16.52
CA ILE A 787 20.07 9.16 -16.29
C ILE A 787 20.64 10.54 -15.94
N TYR A 788 21.38 10.65 -14.83
CA TYR A 788 21.86 11.95 -14.34
C TYR A 788 22.99 12.51 -15.20
N SER A 789 22.98 13.83 -15.41
CA SER A 789 23.97 14.55 -16.23
C SER A 789 24.14 14.05 -17.68
N THR A 790 23.25 13.17 -18.18
CA THR A 790 23.29 12.69 -19.56
C THR A 790 22.64 13.68 -20.53
N LYS A 791 22.93 13.48 -21.81
CA LYS A 791 22.29 14.19 -22.92
C LYS A 791 21.61 13.19 -23.85
N PRO A 792 20.47 13.55 -24.44
CA PRO A 792 19.79 12.70 -25.41
C PRO A 792 20.70 12.44 -26.62
N TRP A 793 20.68 11.22 -27.15
CA TRP A 793 21.38 10.86 -28.37
C TRP A 793 20.68 11.43 -29.61
N THR A 794 21.28 11.31 -30.79
CA THR A 794 20.64 11.72 -32.07
C THR A 794 19.46 10.84 -32.48
N TYR A 795 19.24 9.72 -31.79
CA TYR A 795 18.12 8.81 -32.00
C TYR A 795 17.57 8.32 -30.65
N GLN A 796 16.25 8.42 -30.48
CA GLN A 796 15.52 8.14 -29.22
C GLN A 796 14.96 6.72 -29.14
N ASN A 797 14.63 6.11 -30.28
CA ASN A 797 13.86 4.86 -30.36
C ASN A 797 14.30 4.07 -31.62
N ASP A 798 14.97 2.94 -31.43
CA ASP A 798 15.40 2.06 -32.53
C ASP A 798 14.30 1.05 -32.87
N THR A 799 13.84 1.09 -34.12
CA THR A 799 12.70 0.30 -34.62
C THR A 799 13.11 -1.05 -35.24
N LEU A 800 14.42 -1.38 -35.30
CA LEU A 800 14.92 -2.57 -36.01
C LEU A 800 14.64 -3.91 -35.32
N THR A 801 14.00 -3.93 -34.15
CA THR A 801 13.70 -5.16 -33.37
C THR A 801 12.29 -5.71 -33.56
N SER A 802 11.76 -5.73 -34.80
CA SER A 802 10.52 -6.45 -35.12
C SER A 802 10.59 -7.26 -36.43
N GLY A 803 10.72 -8.59 -36.28
CA GLY A 803 10.64 -9.56 -37.40
C GLY A 803 11.98 -9.93 -38.04
N TRP A 804 12.11 -11.18 -38.47
CA TRP A 804 13.38 -11.76 -38.95
C TRP A 804 13.65 -11.47 -40.43
N SER A 805 14.72 -10.73 -40.74
CA SER A 805 15.62 -11.02 -41.88
C SER A 805 16.94 -10.23 -41.77
N GLN A 806 18.02 -10.70 -42.40
CA GLN A 806 19.32 -10.03 -42.36
C GLN A 806 19.33 -8.74 -43.21
N THR A 807 19.64 -7.61 -42.59
CA THR A 807 20.32 -6.47 -43.26
C THR A 807 21.40 -5.90 -42.34
N SER A 808 22.39 -5.22 -42.91
CA SER A 808 23.74 -5.06 -42.31
C SER A 808 23.99 -3.69 -41.66
N MET A 809 23.11 -3.21 -40.77
CA MET A 809 23.19 -1.86 -40.19
C MET A 809 22.78 -1.75 -38.69
N GLY A 810 22.98 -2.79 -37.88
CA GLY A 810 22.62 -2.76 -36.45
C GLY A 810 23.56 -3.58 -35.56
N VAL A 811 23.63 -3.23 -34.27
CA VAL A 811 24.44 -3.93 -33.26
C VAL A 811 23.56 -4.91 -32.47
N LEU A 812 23.75 -6.21 -32.69
CA LEU A 812 23.05 -7.25 -31.92
C LEU A 812 23.70 -7.42 -30.54
N VAL A 813 23.13 -6.79 -29.52
CA VAL A 813 23.53 -7.00 -28.11
C VAL A 813 22.84 -8.26 -27.58
N GLN A 814 23.60 -9.35 -27.43
CA GLN A 814 23.09 -10.57 -26.79
C GLN A 814 23.13 -10.42 -25.27
N LEU A 815 21.99 -10.09 -24.67
CA LEU A 815 21.81 -10.00 -23.23
C LEU A 815 22.01 -11.39 -22.55
N PRO A 816 22.47 -11.42 -21.28
CA PRO A 816 22.58 -12.68 -20.53
C PRO A 816 21.21 -13.33 -20.30
N GLU A 817 21.20 -14.63 -19.96
CA GLU A 817 19.99 -15.30 -19.46
C GLU A 817 19.41 -14.51 -18.28
N ARG A 818 18.07 -14.41 -18.28
CA ARG A 818 17.23 -13.45 -17.54
C ARG A 818 17.49 -13.36 -16.02
N ASP A 819 18.03 -14.43 -15.46
CA ASP A 819 18.11 -14.72 -14.03
C ASP A 819 19.35 -14.06 -13.36
N SER A 820 19.65 -12.82 -13.73
CA SER A 820 20.89 -12.14 -13.31
C SER A 820 20.74 -10.74 -12.71
N LEU A 821 19.58 -10.08 -12.86
CA LEU A 821 19.23 -8.83 -12.16
C LEU A 821 17.74 -8.82 -11.80
N SER A 822 17.40 -8.35 -10.60
CA SER A 822 16.02 -8.34 -10.06
C SER A 822 15.15 -7.17 -10.58
N THR A 823 15.37 -6.74 -11.83
CA THR A 823 14.75 -5.56 -12.43
C THR A 823 14.20 -5.90 -13.82
N ASP A 824 13.11 -6.68 -13.84
CA ASP A 824 12.48 -7.29 -15.04
C ASP A 824 12.13 -6.33 -16.19
N TRP A 825 12.16 -5.02 -16.00
CA TRP A 825 11.45 -4.04 -16.84
C TRP A 825 12.33 -2.95 -17.50
N ALA A 826 13.57 -2.70 -17.05
CA ALA A 826 14.50 -1.80 -17.76
C ALA A 826 15.96 -2.13 -17.44
N TRP A 827 16.77 -2.27 -18.49
CA TRP A 827 18.18 -2.67 -18.44
C TRP A 827 19.02 -1.63 -19.19
N VAL A 828 20.12 -1.16 -18.59
CA VAL A 828 21.07 -0.25 -19.25
C VAL A 828 22.20 -1.05 -19.90
N VAL A 829 22.47 -0.77 -21.18
CA VAL A 829 23.66 -1.23 -21.89
C VAL A 829 24.53 -0.01 -22.19
N SER A 830 25.73 0.06 -21.61
CA SER A 830 26.74 1.04 -22.05
C SER A 830 27.36 0.58 -23.37
N ILE A 831 27.50 1.48 -24.33
CA ILE A 831 28.15 1.24 -25.62
C ILE A 831 29.15 2.35 -25.84
N GLU A 832 30.44 2.00 -25.80
CA GLU A 832 31.57 2.93 -25.95
C GLU A 832 32.13 2.88 -27.38
N GLY A 833 32.75 3.97 -27.83
CA GLY A 833 33.41 4.02 -29.15
C GLY A 833 32.46 4.13 -30.36
N ILE A 834 31.21 4.55 -30.17
CA ILE A 834 30.27 4.82 -31.27
C ILE A 834 30.84 5.92 -32.19
N VAL A 835 30.82 5.67 -33.49
CA VAL A 835 31.13 6.65 -34.55
C VAL A 835 29.91 6.78 -35.45
N ASN A 836 29.43 8.01 -35.63
CA ASN A 836 28.41 8.39 -36.62
C ASN A 836 29.07 8.83 -37.95
#